data_AF-A0A9D6UB98-F1
#
_entry.id   AF-A0A9D6UB98-F1
#
_cell.length_a   1.000
_cell.length_b   1.000
_cell.length_c   1.000
_cell.angle_alpha   90.00
_cell.angle_beta   90.00
_cell.angle_gamma   90.00
#
_symmetry.space_group_name_H-M   'P 1'
#
loop_
_entity.id
_entity.type
_entity.pdbx_description
1 polymer ?
#
loop_
_entity_poly.entity_id
_entity_poly.type
_entity_poly.pdbx_seq_one_letter_code
_entity_poly.pdbx_strand_id
1 'polypeptide(L)'
;MSAPNPEGSKLIFNTPFRAGATVENHKTKTVAERFYSNRFFAVCSIFFLLTFLLFNLHTVVSAQPKNETRAVWLTTVYNIDWPSSSSLSVASQKAEMISILDSLKAANFNTIMLQVRARGDLLYPSAIEPWGKSLTGTLGQNPGYNPLQFTLDEAHKRGIEVHAWFVTYKVYDGQSIPAVTTPLHVLRSHPEWCTQFNDAGTYSWWLDPGIPEVKHYLTSIVMEMVRNYPIDGIHFDYIRYPDVNFNDSATYATYGGGMSLGNWRRSNVNQFVYEVYDSVMSVRPDVKVGSAPIGIYKNIPNASGWEGYYDIYQDSRNWLSMGKHDYVCPQIYWDIANPPSDPSFPALVTDWVNNTSNRHVYTGIAAYRMNVKSGKISGNHAEYFYDVLGNFTKNNWPSSEITNQVDTSRALGAEGQTYFSNTDIVSNLKNIFTMLKTGEYHYPANIPSMQWKDNIPPNAPQNLTITNIDSLHYLLSWNPPSLPSDNDTVKYYNIYRSDISPVDISDIKKVAKFHVMHSNSSLIALNNPQSNPVYFTLTAYDNGYNESQPANTVNTSNCATISITAGNWQTADFTASFSDTAFCSVAQKFYQALDCNNNEWRANGMQGFFNDNFETAVNPEWTNATGTWSISGGHLHQADQANSNTNIYAAVNQNGSDSYLYHWHMNISGNGTNRRAGIHFFCDDASQTNRQNSYMVYFRADNDKVQIYKYTNNTGVLETDDACNVNVNTWYDCKIIYNKTSGQINVYLNNALVSSWTDPAPLVTGIQISLRTGECDVLYDDVKVYKSRSANEIITIGDQTADVRYQNSNPANPSCRIKTIITNPDGYFSPLASKNINIDWTPPQAVLINDGSSQDVDTVYTNSILQANWTASSDTNSGILKYMYAIGSVAGDSDLVAWADNGLNTSASVNGLNLTNGQQYFYSVKAVNGAGLATISTSDGVCVAIAPLALFNASDTVICEGDVVAYNNYSMNADNFYWNFEGGSPPASAQENPAVTYDSSGVFNVELEVEGPGGSDTLVKQGYITVSPKPQAHFTVSDTVLYLPNAYATFSNLSADASSYLWNFGDGITSADENPWHLYTSPGLYTITLIAFNTHCGSDTLILQDLVHIENLNYIAGSNNMIFLNVIPNPLNEKSVLFYELYSPEEITVSICDVLGKEITLLNKTFQQKGPHTISLYPFMNRISYGIYFIKVIAGEKTSVLKIRY
;
A
#
# COMPACT_ATOMS: atom_id res chain seq x y z
N MET A 1 -2.64 -36.13 98.08
CA MET A 1 -1.58 -35.58 98.96
C MET A 1 -0.36 -35.32 98.10
N SER A 2 0.38 -34.21 98.20
CA SER A 2 0.09 -32.88 98.79
C SER A 2 1.24 -31.92 98.41
N ALA A 3 0.98 -30.62 98.45
CA ALA A 3 1.94 -29.53 98.20
C ALA A 3 3.04 -29.45 99.31
N PRO A 4 4.11 -28.59 99.23
CA PRO A 4 3.98 -27.15 98.96
C PRO A 4 5.06 -26.42 98.11
N ASN A 5 4.67 -25.18 97.81
CA ASN A 5 5.40 -23.97 97.36
C ASN A 5 6.51 -23.53 98.38
N PRO A 6 7.36 -22.48 98.15
CA PRO A 6 6.97 -21.21 97.52
C PRO A 6 8.02 -20.46 96.65
N GLU A 7 7.56 -19.26 96.24
CA GLU A 7 8.22 -18.02 95.81
C GLU A 7 9.67 -17.78 96.30
N GLY A 8 10.50 -16.96 95.63
CA GLY A 8 10.31 -16.22 94.37
C GLY A 8 11.10 -14.90 94.33
N SER A 9 11.28 -14.31 93.14
CA SER A 9 11.42 -12.85 92.90
C SER A 9 11.66 -12.54 91.41
N LYS A 10 11.12 -11.42 90.93
CA LYS A 10 11.45 -10.82 89.62
C LYS A 10 11.82 -9.36 89.88
N LEU A 11 12.97 -8.91 89.37
CA LEU A 11 13.29 -7.48 89.31
C LEU A 11 13.99 -7.10 87.99
N ILE A 12 13.80 -5.84 87.65
CA ILE A 12 14.01 -5.22 86.34
C ILE A 12 15.45 -4.71 86.23
N PHE A 13 16.11 -4.85 85.07
CA PHE A 13 16.72 -3.76 84.26
C PHE A 13 17.83 -4.22 83.29
N ASN A 14 17.90 -3.51 82.16
CA ASN A 14 18.94 -3.30 81.13
C ASN A 14 20.19 -4.21 81.00
N THR A 15 20.54 -4.45 79.73
CA THR A 15 21.83 -4.89 79.12
C THR A 15 23.10 -4.35 79.82
N PRO A 16 24.29 -5.03 79.78
CA PRO A 16 24.91 -5.49 78.51
C PRO A 16 26.03 -6.61 78.53
N PHE A 17 26.64 -6.82 77.34
CA PHE A 17 28.06 -7.14 77.04
C PHE A 17 28.64 -8.59 77.01
N ARG A 18 29.31 -8.86 75.85
CA ARG A 18 30.44 -9.76 75.47
C ARG A 18 30.60 -11.21 76.00
N ALA A 19 31.21 -12.02 75.11
CA ALA A 19 31.72 -13.36 75.36
C ALA A 19 33.21 -13.38 75.74
N GLY A 20 33.66 -14.52 76.29
CA GLY A 20 35.08 -14.86 76.46
C GLY A 20 35.26 -16.26 77.07
N ALA A 21 36.04 -17.13 76.41
CA ALA A 21 36.43 -18.44 76.92
C ALA A 21 37.84 -18.80 76.43
N THR A 22 38.83 -18.73 77.33
CA THR A 22 40.20 -19.20 77.13
C THR A 22 40.26 -20.71 77.35
N VAL A 23 40.77 -21.51 76.40
CA VAL A 23 42.20 -21.81 76.19
C VAL A 23 42.83 -22.47 77.41
N GLU A 24 43.27 -23.72 77.24
CA GLU A 24 44.58 -24.13 77.76
C GLU A 24 45.32 -25.11 76.82
N ASN A 25 46.63 -25.17 77.00
CA ASN A 25 47.64 -25.90 76.24
C ASN A 25 48.03 -27.20 77.02
N HIS A 26 48.81 -28.18 76.56
CA HIS A 26 49.81 -28.24 75.49
C HIS A 26 50.26 -29.71 75.19
N LYS A 27 51.21 -29.86 74.26
CA LYS A 27 52.31 -30.87 74.22
C LYS A 27 52.04 -32.35 73.82
N THR A 28 52.41 -32.60 72.55
CA THR A 28 53.35 -33.65 72.06
C THR A 28 53.02 -35.15 72.14
N LYS A 29 53.10 -35.79 70.95
CA LYS A 29 52.88 -37.20 70.63
C LYS A 29 54.00 -38.14 71.11
N THR A 30 53.67 -39.42 71.29
CA THR A 30 54.55 -40.56 70.93
C THR A 30 53.81 -41.51 69.97
N VAL A 31 54.49 -42.55 69.47
CA VAL A 31 54.18 -43.14 68.13
C VAL A 31 53.27 -44.39 68.17
N ALA A 32 52.91 -44.91 69.35
CA ALA A 32 52.29 -46.23 69.49
C ALA A 32 50.81 -46.36 69.06
N GLU A 33 49.99 -45.30 69.15
CA GLU A 33 48.53 -45.39 68.98
C GLU A 33 48.04 -45.40 67.53
N ARG A 34 48.96 -45.47 66.56
CA ARG A 34 48.68 -45.18 65.14
C ARG A 34 47.91 -46.26 64.37
N PHE A 35 47.46 -47.33 65.03
CA PHE A 35 46.78 -48.48 64.41
C PHE A 35 45.25 -48.56 64.63
N TYR A 36 44.68 -47.80 65.57
CA TYR A 36 43.22 -47.79 65.79
C TYR A 36 42.49 -46.59 65.14
N SER A 37 43.18 -45.47 64.91
CA SER A 37 42.56 -44.26 64.35
C SER A 37 42.11 -44.38 62.89
N ASN A 38 42.82 -45.15 62.05
CA ASN A 38 42.56 -45.21 60.61
C ASN A 38 41.20 -45.83 60.26
N ARG A 39 40.64 -46.73 61.07
CA ARG A 39 39.27 -47.25 60.83
C ARG A 39 38.18 -46.25 61.24
N PHE A 40 38.38 -45.50 62.33
CA PHE A 40 37.41 -44.50 62.76
C PHE A 40 37.37 -43.31 61.79
N PHE A 41 38.53 -42.83 61.33
CA PHE A 41 38.57 -41.75 60.32
C PHE A 41 38.01 -42.20 58.97
N ALA A 42 38.25 -43.43 58.52
CA ALA A 42 37.64 -43.95 57.29
C ALA A 42 36.11 -44.05 57.41
N VAL A 43 35.59 -44.63 58.50
CA VAL A 43 34.14 -44.75 58.71
C VAL A 43 33.48 -43.38 58.88
N CYS A 44 34.04 -42.46 59.67
CA CYS A 44 33.50 -41.11 59.80
C CYS A 44 33.59 -40.32 58.50
N SER A 45 34.66 -40.43 57.72
CA SER A 45 34.77 -39.75 56.42
C SER A 45 33.77 -40.31 55.41
N ILE A 46 33.59 -41.63 55.35
CA ILE A 46 32.58 -42.28 54.50
C ILE A 46 31.16 -41.92 54.96
N PHE A 47 30.89 -41.89 56.27
CA PHE A 47 29.57 -41.52 56.79
C PHE A 47 29.28 -40.03 56.54
N PHE A 48 30.26 -39.13 56.66
CA PHE A 48 30.11 -37.72 56.32
C PHE A 48 29.98 -37.51 54.81
N LEU A 49 30.69 -38.27 53.97
CA LEU A 49 30.52 -38.21 52.51
C LEU A 49 29.15 -38.75 52.09
N LEU A 50 28.68 -39.86 52.68
CA LEU A 50 27.33 -40.36 52.41
C LEU A 50 26.24 -39.43 52.96
N THR A 51 26.36 -38.85 54.17
CA THR A 51 25.36 -37.88 54.62
C THR A 51 25.41 -36.59 53.81
N PHE A 52 26.57 -36.13 53.34
CA PHE A 52 26.66 -34.97 52.47
C PHE A 52 26.08 -35.26 51.07
N LEU A 53 26.34 -36.43 50.46
CA LEU A 53 25.66 -36.84 49.23
C LEU A 53 24.14 -37.00 49.44
N LEU A 54 23.70 -37.64 50.54
CA LEU A 54 22.28 -37.87 50.82
C LEU A 54 21.52 -36.57 51.15
N PHE A 55 22.14 -35.58 51.82
CA PHE A 55 21.54 -34.26 51.99
C PHE A 55 21.43 -33.49 50.67
N ASN A 56 22.44 -33.58 49.79
CA ASN A 56 22.36 -32.98 48.45
C ASN A 56 21.40 -33.73 47.50
N LEU A 57 20.99 -34.96 47.83
CA LEU A 57 20.01 -35.74 47.07
C LEU A 57 18.55 -35.45 47.43
N HIS A 58 18.27 -34.80 48.57
CA HIS A 58 16.91 -34.53 49.05
C HIS A 58 16.68 -33.05 49.42
N THR A 59 17.23 -32.12 48.63
CA THR A 59 16.70 -30.74 48.49
C THR A 59 16.96 -30.20 47.07
N VAL A 60 16.60 -30.98 46.05
CA VAL A 60 16.42 -30.43 44.70
C VAL A 60 15.16 -29.57 44.71
N VAL A 61 15.30 -28.30 45.05
CA VAL A 61 14.34 -27.27 44.62
C VAL A 61 14.40 -27.27 43.11
N SER A 62 13.36 -27.78 42.46
CA SER A 62 13.36 -27.93 41.01
C SER A 62 13.48 -26.54 40.38
N ALA A 63 14.56 -26.30 39.64
CA ALA A 63 14.74 -25.03 38.95
C ALA A 63 13.58 -24.84 37.97
N GLN A 64 12.90 -23.70 38.04
CA GLN A 64 11.69 -23.46 37.26
C GLN A 64 11.93 -23.79 35.77
N PRO A 65 11.13 -24.68 35.16
CA PRO A 65 11.33 -25.09 33.78
C PRO A 65 11.18 -23.91 32.80
N LYS A 66 11.90 -23.99 31.69
CA LYS A 66 11.83 -23.02 30.58
C LYS A 66 10.48 -23.08 29.86
N ASN A 67 9.92 -24.29 29.72
CA ASN A 67 8.68 -24.57 29.02
C ASN A 67 7.73 -25.30 29.99
N GLU A 68 6.52 -24.77 30.20
CA GLU A 68 5.53 -25.26 31.16
C GLU A 68 4.16 -24.65 30.85
N THR A 69 3.13 -25.47 30.63
CA THR A 69 1.75 -24.97 30.51
C THR A 69 1.20 -24.62 31.89
N ARG A 70 0.66 -23.41 32.04
CA ARG A 70 0.15 -22.85 33.30
C ARG A 70 -1.24 -22.31 33.06
N ALA A 71 -2.25 -23.13 33.36
CA ALA A 71 -3.64 -22.81 33.04
C ALA A 71 -4.56 -22.76 34.26
N VAL A 72 -5.65 -22.02 34.11
CA VAL A 72 -6.83 -22.08 34.99
C VAL A 72 -8.06 -22.47 34.18
N TRP A 73 -8.96 -23.25 34.78
CA TRP A 73 -10.34 -23.33 34.28
C TRP A 73 -11.07 -22.05 34.65
N LEU A 74 -11.66 -21.40 33.65
CA LEU A 74 -12.39 -20.15 33.77
C LEU A 74 -13.88 -20.44 33.49
N THR A 75 -14.57 -20.78 34.57
CA THR A 75 -15.89 -21.40 34.63
C THR A 75 -17.01 -20.37 34.52
N THR A 76 -17.98 -20.63 33.64
CA THR A 76 -19.07 -19.69 33.34
C THR A 76 -20.43 -20.21 33.79
N VAL A 77 -20.61 -21.53 33.92
CA VAL A 77 -21.80 -22.14 34.53
C VAL A 77 -21.97 -21.68 35.98
N TYR A 78 -23.20 -21.31 36.34
CA TYR A 78 -23.55 -20.66 37.62
C TYR A 78 -22.69 -19.44 37.99
N ASN A 79 -22.09 -18.77 37.01
CA ASN A 79 -21.24 -17.58 37.17
C ASN A 79 -19.91 -17.81 37.93
N ILE A 80 -19.53 -19.07 38.21
CA ILE A 80 -18.47 -19.48 39.17
C ILE A 80 -17.19 -18.64 39.14
N ASP A 81 -16.62 -18.40 37.96
CA ASP A 81 -15.47 -17.51 37.78
C ASP A 81 -15.82 -16.24 37.00
N TRP A 82 -16.53 -16.38 35.87
CA TRP A 82 -16.83 -15.25 35.01
C TRP A 82 -18.10 -15.42 34.15
N PRO A 83 -18.91 -14.36 33.94
CA PRO A 83 -18.91 -13.12 34.72
C PRO A 83 -19.38 -13.42 36.14
N SER A 84 -18.90 -12.73 37.17
CA SER A 84 -19.22 -13.05 38.59
C SER A 84 -20.69 -12.87 38.98
N SER A 85 -21.47 -12.17 38.14
CA SER A 85 -22.92 -12.19 38.19
C SER A 85 -23.53 -12.02 36.80
N SER A 86 -24.60 -12.76 36.54
CA SER A 86 -25.48 -12.60 35.37
C SER A 86 -26.22 -11.24 35.34
N SER A 87 -26.14 -10.45 36.43
CA SER A 87 -26.69 -9.09 36.49
C SER A 87 -25.68 -7.98 36.12
N LEU A 88 -24.42 -8.33 35.81
CA LEU A 88 -23.39 -7.37 35.43
C LEU A 88 -23.66 -6.73 34.07
N SER A 89 -23.43 -5.42 33.96
CA SER A 89 -23.45 -4.72 32.67
C SER A 89 -22.33 -5.21 31.76
N VAL A 90 -22.49 -5.09 30.43
CA VAL A 90 -21.44 -5.46 29.44
C VAL A 90 -20.10 -4.78 29.76
N ALA A 91 -20.10 -3.52 30.20
CA ALA A 91 -18.89 -2.81 30.59
C ALA A 91 -18.23 -3.44 31.83
N SER A 92 -19.03 -3.87 32.81
CA SER A 92 -18.57 -4.58 34.01
C SER A 92 -18.00 -5.97 33.67
N GLN A 93 -18.70 -6.76 32.86
CA GLN A 93 -18.24 -8.09 32.42
C GLN A 93 -16.89 -7.98 31.69
N LYS A 94 -16.73 -6.99 30.80
CA LYS A 94 -15.48 -6.72 30.08
C LYS A 94 -14.33 -6.28 31.01
N ALA A 95 -14.60 -5.38 31.94
CA ALA A 95 -13.60 -4.92 32.93
C ALA A 95 -13.14 -6.06 33.85
N GLU A 96 -14.06 -6.96 34.22
CA GLU A 96 -13.76 -8.13 35.04
C GLU A 96 -12.87 -9.16 34.30
N MET A 97 -13.17 -9.45 33.03
CA MET A 97 -12.32 -10.31 32.18
C MET A 97 -10.90 -9.73 32.04
N ILE A 98 -10.80 -8.42 31.78
CA ILE A 98 -9.51 -7.70 31.76
C ILE A 98 -8.76 -7.87 33.10
N SER A 99 -9.43 -7.65 34.23
CA SER A 99 -8.84 -7.79 35.56
C SER A 99 -8.38 -9.22 35.87
N ILE A 100 -9.07 -10.24 35.37
CA ILE A 100 -8.67 -11.65 35.52
C ILE A 100 -7.42 -11.91 34.68
N LEU A 101 -7.41 -11.53 33.40
CA LEU A 101 -6.28 -11.72 32.50
C LEU A 101 -5.02 -10.94 32.93
N ASP A 102 -5.18 -9.71 33.42
CA ASP A 102 -4.09 -8.93 34.02
C ASP A 102 -3.52 -9.62 35.27
N SER A 103 -4.38 -10.19 36.13
CA SER A 103 -3.94 -10.93 37.30
C SER A 103 -3.15 -12.18 36.92
N LEU A 104 -3.69 -13.00 36.01
CA LEU A 104 -3.06 -14.21 35.52
C LEU A 104 -1.70 -13.90 34.85
N LYS A 105 -1.63 -12.88 33.98
CA LYS A 105 -0.37 -12.44 33.37
C LYS A 105 0.63 -11.98 34.43
N ALA A 106 0.17 -11.26 35.44
CA ALA A 106 1.02 -10.78 36.52
C ALA A 106 1.55 -11.89 37.46
N ALA A 107 1.07 -13.13 37.34
CA ALA A 107 1.62 -14.33 37.99
C ALA A 107 2.19 -15.35 36.99
N ASN A 108 2.53 -14.91 35.77
CA ASN A 108 3.13 -15.72 34.70
C ASN A 108 2.33 -16.98 34.31
N PHE A 109 1.00 -16.94 34.40
CA PHE A 109 0.14 -17.89 33.68
C PHE A 109 0.17 -17.59 32.18
N ASN A 110 0.05 -18.65 31.36
CA ASN A 110 0.16 -18.56 29.90
C ASN A 110 -1.04 -19.17 29.14
N THR A 111 -2.02 -19.78 29.83
CA THR A 111 -3.22 -20.38 29.22
C THR A 111 -4.47 -20.12 30.07
N ILE A 112 -5.65 -19.98 29.44
CA ILE A 112 -6.96 -20.13 30.11
C ILE A 112 -7.83 -21.16 29.38
N MET A 113 -8.60 -21.92 30.16
CA MET A 113 -9.62 -22.84 29.65
C MET A 113 -11.00 -22.19 29.91
N LEU A 114 -11.42 -21.32 28.98
CA LEU A 114 -12.67 -20.53 29.05
C LEU A 114 -13.88 -21.42 28.76
N GLN A 115 -14.84 -21.53 29.66
CA GLN A 115 -16.05 -22.36 29.42
C GLN A 115 -16.97 -21.72 28.38
N VAL A 116 -16.72 -22.01 27.10
CA VAL A 116 -17.47 -21.49 25.95
C VAL A 116 -18.81 -22.19 25.76
N ARG A 117 -18.90 -23.50 26.04
CA ARG A 117 -20.16 -24.26 26.08
C ARG A 117 -20.38 -24.86 27.46
N ALA A 118 -21.52 -24.56 28.09
CA ALA A 118 -21.78 -24.93 29.49
C ALA A 118 -22.91 -25.98 29.65
N ARG A 119 -24.12 -25.69 29.14
CA ARG A 119 -25.33 -26.52 29.25
C ARG A 119 -26.23 -26.32 28.01
N GLY A 120 -25.77 -26.84 26.87
CA GLY A 120 -26.44 -26.66 25.57
C GLY A 120 -26.61 -25.19 25.19
N ASP A 121 -25.69 -24.35 25.69
CA ASP A 121 -25.70 -22.89 25.59
C ASP A 121 -24.27 -22.35 25.48
N LEU A 122 -24.12 -21.21 24.78
CA LEU A 122 -22.85 -20.73 24.23
C LEU A 122 -22.50 -19.28 24.61
N LEU A 123 -21.20 -19.01 24.71
CA LEU A 123 -20.61 -17.69 24.95
C LEU A 123 -20.36 -16.85 23.68
N TYR A 124 -20.94 -17.24 22.54
CA TYR A 124 -20.75 -16.56 21.27
C TYR A 124 -22.03 -16.67 20.40
N PRO A 125 -22.21 -15.80 19.38
CA PRO A 125 -23.36 -15.90 18.49
C PRO A 125 -23.21 -17.13 17.58
N SER A 126 -24.01 -18.16 17.85
CA SER A 126 -24.05 -19.42 17.10
C SER A 126 -25.34 -19.53 16.29
N ALA A 127 -25.29 -20.23 15.16
CA ALA A 127 -26.49 -20.66 14.43
C ALA A 127 -27.15 -21.91 15.06
N ILE A 128 -26.46 -22.59 15.98
CA ILE A 128 -26.77 -23.96 16.44
C ILE A 128 -27.35 -23.96 17.85
N GLU A 129 -26.70 -23.31 18.82
CA GLU A 129 -27.14 -23.30 20.23
C GLU A 129 -27.37 -21.88 20.79
N PRO A 130 -28.32 -21.73 21.75
CA PRO A 130 -28.69 -20.44 22.32
C PRO A 130 -27.59 -19.81 23.19
N TRP A 131 -27.71 -18.50 23.42
CA TRP A 131 -26.85 -17.75 24.34
C TRP A 131 -26.85 -18.28 25.78
N GLY A 132 -25.64 -18.30 26.36
CA GLY A 132 -25.36 -18.76 27.73
C GLY A 132 -26.17 -18.03 28.80
N LYS A 133 -26.88 -18.78 29.66
CA LYS A 133 -27.70 -18.19 30.73
C LYS A 133 -26.88 -17.32 31.70
N SER A 134 -25.60 -17.65 31.90
CA SER A 134 -24.68 -16.94 32.79
C SER A 134 -24.42 -15.48 32.39
N LEU A 135 -24.64 -15.10 31.13
CA LEU A 135 -24.32 -13.77 30.61
C LEU A 135 -25.38 -12.70 30.93
N THR A 136 -26.64 -13.12 31.17
CA THR A 136 -27.81 -12.23 31.29
C THR A 136 -28.84 -12.67 32.34
N GLY A 137 -28.71 -13.88 32.88
CA GLY A 137 -29.69 -14.54 33.74
C GLY A 137 -30.78 -15.31 32.97
N THR A 138 -30.96 -15.01 31.67
CA THR A 138 -31.97 -15.61 30.80
C THR A 138 -31.32 -16.44 29.70
N LEU A 139 -31.61 -17.75 29.68
CA LEU A 139 -31.14 -18.65 28.62
C LEU A 139 -31.62 -18.16 27.24
N GLY A 140 -30.71 -18.04 26.27
CA GLY A 140 -31.00 -17.57 24.92
C GLY A 140 -31.09 -16.04 24.75
N GLN A 141 -30.99 -15.24 25.82
CA GLN A 141 -30.98 -13.78 25.70
C GLN A 141 -29.59 -13.28 25.29
N ASN A 142 -29.51 -12.63 24.13
CA ASN A 142 -28.29 -12.00 23.60
C ASN A 142 -27.73 -10.94 24.59
N PRO A 143 -26.45 -11.01 24.98
CA PRO A 143 -25.83 -10.06 25.92
C PRO A 143 -25.47 -8.69 25.29
N GLY A 144 -25.64 -8.50 23.98
CA GLY A 144 -25.31 -7.26 23.27
C GLY A 144 -23.84 -7.13 22.85
N TYR A 145 -23.04 -8.18 22.99
CA TYR A 145 -21.67 -8.27 22.48
C TYR A 145 -21.27 -9.73 22.23
N ASN A 146 -20.02 -9.98 21.80
CA ASN A 146 -19.45 -11.31 21.65
C ASN A 146 -18.39 -11.57 22.74
N PRO A 147 -18.74 -12.29 23.83
CA PRO A 147 -17.81 -12.67 24.90
C PRO A 147 -16.56 -13.40 24.43
N LEU A 148 -16.70 -14.42 23.57
CA LEU A 148 -15.56 -15.21 23.09
C LEU A 148 -14.53 -14.35 22.35
N GLN A 149 -14.97 -13.54 21.37
CA GLN A 149 -14.06 -12.67 20.63
C GLN A 149 -13.36 -11.68 21.55
N PHE A 150 -14.10 -11.03 22.46
CA PHE A 150 -13.52 -10.08 23.39
C PHE A 150 -12.46 -10.71 24.32
N THR A 151 -12.69 -11.94 24.78
CA THR A 151 -11.72 -12.66 25.61
C THR A 151 -10.47 -13.04 24.83
N LEU A 152 -10.60 -13.46 23.56
CA LEU A 152 -9.47 -13.72 22.66
C LEU A 152 -8.65 -12.43 22.45
N ASP A 153 -9.30 -11.34 22.06
CA ASP A 153 -8.66 -10.04 21.82
C ASP A 153 -7.85 -9.56 23.04
N GLU A 154 -8.36 -9.75 24.26
CA GLU A 154 -7.69 -9.32 25.50
C GLU A 154 -6.65 -10.32 26.03
N ALA A 155 -6.82 -11.62 25.83
CA ALA A 155 -5.86 -12.64 26.25
C ALA A 155 -4.61 -12.63 25.35
N HIS A 156 -4.79 -12.51 24.03
CA HIS A 156 -3.70 -12.46 23.06
C HIS A 156 -2.82 -11.21 23.23
N LYS A 157 -3.40 -10.04 23.55
CA LYS A 157 -2.64 -8.83 23.95
C LYS A 157 -1.70 -9.05 25.14
N ARG A 158 -1.96 -10.08 25.95
CA ARG A 158 -1.16 -10.47 27.12
C ARG A 158 -0.29 -11.71 26.85
N GLY A 159 -0.36 -12.29 25.65
CA GLY A 159 0.32 -13.56 25.33
C GLY A 159 -0.17 -14.71 26.21
N ILE A 160 -1.48 -14.76 26.48
CA ILE A 160 -2.19 -15.86 27.15
C ILE A 160 -3.02 -16.58 26.08
N GLU A 161 -2.86 -17.90 25.99
CA GLU A 161 -3.65 -18.76 25.11
C GLU A 161 -5.09 -18.91 25.60
N VAL A 162 -6.06 -18.99 24.67
CA VAL A 162 -7.45 -19.31 24.98
C VAL A 162 -7.81 -20.67 24.41
N HIS A 163 -7.94 -21.64 25.31
CA HIS A 163 -8.56 -22.92 25.01
C HIS A 163 -10.07 -22.81 25.24
N ALA A 164 -10.86 -22.98 24.19
CA ALA A 164 -12.32 -23.00 24.29
C ALA A 164 -12.77 -24.30 24.97
N TRP A 165 -13.15 -24.18 26.25
CA TRP A 165 -13.68 -25.29 27.04
C TRP A 165 -15.13 -25.59 26.66
N PHE A 166 -15.35 -26.82 26.23
CA PHE A 166 -16.59 -27.37 25.72
C PHE A 166 -17.07 -28.49 26.65
N VAL A 167 -18.15 -28.25 27.40
CA VAL A 167 -18.90 -29.33 28.05
C VAL A 167 -19.56 -30.17 26.96
N THR A 168 -19.31 -31.48 26.94
CA THR A 168 -19.58 -32.33 25.76
C THR A 168 -21.00 -32.88 25.73
N TYR A 169 -21.35 -33.84 26.60
CA TYR A 169 -22.66 -34.51 26.51
C TYR A 169 -23.71 -33.93 27.47
N LYS A 170 -23.31 -33.30 28.60
CA LYS A 170 -24.26 -32.71 29.56
C LYS A 170 -24.84 -31.40 29.03
N VAL A 171 -26.16 -31.32 28.88
CA VAL A 171 -26.85 -30.22 28.17
C VAL A 171 -27.92 -29.47 28.98
N TYR A 172 -28.39 -29.98 30.13
CA TYR A 172 -29.24 -29.18 31.02
C TYR A 172 -29.20 -29.68 32.48
N ASP A 173 -29.56 -28.82 33.43
CA ASP A 173 -29.74 -29.18 34.85
C ASP A 173 -31.19 -28.92 35.29
N GLY A 174 -31.76 -29.87 36.04
CA GLY A 174 -33.16 -29.88 36.45
C GLY A 174 -34.02 -30.87 35.66
N GLN A 175 -35.23 -31.12 36.17
CA GLN A 175 -36.17 -32.09 35.57
C GLN A 175 -36.89 -31.54 34.33
N SER A 176 -37.22 -30.25 34.31
CA SER A 176 -38.04 -29.63 33.27
C SER A 176 -37.24 -29.30 32.01
N ILE A 177 -37.91 -29.32 30.86
CA ILE A 177 -37.39 -28.79 29.60
C ILE A 177 -37.21 -27.26 29.74
N PRO A 178 -36.10 -26.66 29.27
CA PRO A 178 -35.86 -25.21 29.33
C PRO A 178 -36.95 -24.36 28.67
N ALA A 179 -36.88 -23.03 28.83
CA ALA A 179 -37.69 -22.09 28.08
C ALA A 179 -37.47 -22.21 26.56
N VAL A 180 -38.34 -21.59 25.75
CA VAL A 180 -38.13 -21.48 24.30
C VAL A 180 -37.08 -20.39 24.03
N THR A 181 -36.14 -20.68 23.13
CA THR A 181 -34.98 -19.82 22.82
C THR A 181 -34.86 -19.61 21.31
N THR A 182 -33.91 -18.79 20.86
CA THR A 182 -33.54 -18.68 19.43
C THR A 182 -32.01 -18.57 19.31
N PRO A 183 -31.31 -19.53 18.65
CA PRO A 183 -31.83 -20.81 18.15
C PRO A 183 -32.41 -21.70 19.26
N LEU A 184 -33.10 -22.78 18.89
CA LEU A 184 -33.74 -23.68 19.85
C LEU A 184 -32.69 -24.50 20.62
N HIS A 185 -32.77 -24.48 21.96
CA HIS A 185 -32.00 -25.37 22.84
C HIS A 185 -32.20 -26.83 22.46
N VAL A 186 -31.15 -27.66 22.54
CA VAL A 186 -31.14 -29.01 21.97
C VAL A 186 -32.24 -29.94 22.53
N LEU A 187 -32.65 -29.79 23.80
CA LEU A 187 -33.80 -30.50 24.37
C LEU A 187 -35.15 -30.20 23.69
N ARG A 188 -35.22 -29.18 22.83
CA ARG A 188 -36.42 -28.74 22.12
C ARG A 188 -36.37 -28.96 20.62
N SER A 189 -35.20 -28.84 20.00
CA SER A 189 -34.98 -29.18 18.59
C SER A 189 -34.82 -30.69 18.39
N HIS A 190 -34.13 -31.36 19.31
CA HIS A 190 -33.82 -32.79 19.27
C HIS A 190 -34.05 -33.49 20.63
N PRO A 191 -35.30 -33.51 21.15
CA PRO A 191 -35.63 -34.25 22.36
C PRO A 191 -35.30 -35.75 22.26
N GLU A 192 -35.33 -36.32 21.05
CA GLU A 192 -34.97 -37.71 20.76
C GLU A 192 -33.48 -38.03 20.96
N TRP A 193 -32.62 -37.00 21.05
CA TRP A 193 -31.20 -37.17 21.39
C TRP A 193 -30.93 -37.06 22.90
N CYS A 194 -31.91 -36.64 23.70
CA CYS A 194 -31.71 -36.17 25.07
C CYS A 194 -32.27 -37.15 26.12
N THR A 195 -31.38 -37.81 26.85
CA THR A 195 -31.72 -38.71 27.97
C THR A 195 -31.58 -37.98 29.31
N GLN A 196 -32.59 -38.11 30.17
CA GLN A 196 -32.53 -37.62 31.54
C GLN A 196 -31.74 -38.60 32.43
N PHE A 197 -30.85 -38.07 33.26
CA PHE A 197 -30.09 -38.79 34.27
C PHE A 197 -30.39 -38.23 35.67
N ASN A 198 -30.45 -39.11 36.67
CA ASN A 198 -30.73 -38.78 38.06
C ASN A 198 -29.56 -39.25 38.95
N ASP A 199 -28.80 -38.28 39.46
CA ASP A 199 -27.65 -38.49 40.33
C ASP A 199 -28.04 -38.21 41.79
N ALA A 200 -28.29 -39.27 42.57
CA ALA A 200 -28.68 -39.21 43.99
C ALA A 200 -29.90 -38.30 44.33
N GLY A 201 -30.75 -37.97 43.35
CA GLY A 201 -31.88 -37.02 43.49
C GLY A 201 -31.70 -35.71 42.69
N THR A 202 -30.51 -35.46 42.16
CA THR A 202 -30.19 -34.34 41.27
C THR A 202 -30.40 -34.74 39.81
N TYR A 203 -31.33 -34.07 39.14
CA TYR A 203 -31.69 -34.38 37.76
C TYR A 203 -30.93 -33.52 36.77
N SER A 204 -30.50 -34.12 35.65
CA SER A 204 -29.87 -33.43 34.53
C SER A 204 -30.17 -34.13 33.20
N TRP A 205 -29.95 -33.43 32.09
CA TRP A 205 -30.16 -33.97 30.76
C TRP A 205 -28.85 -34.03 29.98
N TRP A 206 -28.69 -35.12 29.22
CA TRP A 206 -27.49 -35.47 28.49
C TRP A 206 -27.85 -35.91 27.08
N LEU A 207 -27.01 -35.56 26.12
CA LEU A 207 -27.06 -36.15 24.79
C LEU A 207 -26.57 -37.60 24.87
N ASP A 208 -27.28 -38.54 24.24
CA ASP A 208 -26.83 -39.93 24.16
C ASP A 208 -25.67 -40.06 23.15
N PRO A 209 -24.44 -40.41 23.59
CA PRO A 209 -23.30 -40.56 22.69
C PRO A 209 -23.47 -41.67 21.65
N GLY A 210 -24.40 -42.61 21.88
CA GLY A 210 -24.67 -43.74 20.98
C GLY A 210 -25.49 -43.41 19.74
N ILE A 211 -25.98 -42.18 19.61
CA ILE A 211 -26.72 -41.71 18.44
C ILE A 211 -25.72 -41.06 17.46
N PRO A 212 -25.57 -41.57 16.21
CA PRO A 212 -24.58 -41.04 15.26
C PRO A 212 -24.69 -39.53 14.99
N GLU A 213 -25.91 -39.01 14.97
CA GLU A 213 -26.22 -37.60 14.72
C GLU A 213 -25.70 -36.68 15.85
N VAL A 214 -25.67 -37.15 17.10
CA VAL A 214 -25.15 -36.39 18.26
C VAL A 214 -23.67 -36.07 18.09
N LYS A 215 -22.89 -37.03 17.59
CA LYS A 215 -21.46 -36.83 17.26
C LYS A 215 -21.29 -35.73 16.22
N HIS A 216 -22.01 -35.81 15.11
CA HIS A 216 -21.95 -34.81 14.03
C HIS A 216 -22.42 -33.42 14.49
N TYR A 217 -23.46 -33.37 15.33
CA TYR A 217 -23.95 -32.15 15.96
C TYR A 217 -22.87 -31.47 16.82
N LEU A 218 -22.25 -32.20 17.75
CA LEU A 218 -21.20 -31.65 18.61
C LEU A 218 -19.95 -31.24 17.82
N THR A 219 -19.54 -32.04 16.82
CA THR A 219 -18.46 -31.68 15.88
C THR A 219 -18.79 -30.37 15.14
N SER A 220 -20.04 -30.15 14.72
CA SER A 220 -20.42 -28.94 13.99
C SER A 220 -20.26 -27.66 14.81
N ILE A 221 -20.56 -27.69 16.11
CA ILE A 221 -20.35 -26.54 17.03
C ILE A 221 -18.86 -26.30 17.27
N VAL A 222 -18.05 -27.35 17.40
CA VAL A 222 -16.59 -27.21 17.50
C VAL A 222 -16.01 -26.59 16.23
N MET A 223 -16.47 -27.02 15.05
CA MET A 223 -16.02 -26.45 13.79
C MET A 223 -16.60 -25.05 13.50
N GLU A 224 -17.73 -24.66 14.11
CA GLU A 224 -18.20 -23.26 14.12
C GLU A 224 -17.23 -22.37 14.94
N MET A 225 -16.65 -22.87 16.04
CA MET A 225 -15.60 -22.14 16.76
C MET A 225 -14.29 -22.07 15.95
N VAL A 226 -13.78 -23.21 15.49
CA VAL A 226 -12.46 -23.34 14.84
C VAL A 226 -12.34 -22.51 13.55
N ARG A 227 -13.45 -22.35 12.81
CA ARG A 227 -13.48 -21.58 11.54
C ARG A 227 -13.65 -20.07 11.74
N ASN A 228 -14.32 -19.65 12.81
CA ASN A 228 -14.73 -18.25 12.99
C ASN A 228 -13.89 -17.49 14.03
N TYR A 229 -13.08 -18.18 14.84
CA TYR A 229 -12.35 -17.57 15.96
C TYR A 229 -10.86 -17.98 15.98
N PRO A 230 -9.94 -17.06 16.32
CA PRO A 230 -8.52 -17.35 16.50
C PRO A 230 -8.23 -18.07 17.83
N ILE A 231 -8.99 -19.12 18.18
CA ILE A 231 -8.71 -19.94 19.36
C ILE A 231 -7.34 -20.63 19.24
N ASP A 232 -6.68 -20.85 20.38
CA ASP A 232 -5.42 -21.62 20.47
C ASP A 232 -5.68 -23.12 20.71
N GLY A 233 -6.85 -23.45 21.29
CA GLY A 233 -7.21 -24.83 21.56
C GLY A 233 -8.69 -25.09 21.77
N ILE A 234 -9.07 -26.36 21.69
CA ILE A 234 -10.32 -26.95 22.16
C ILE A 234 -10.03 -27.77 23.41
N HIS A 235 -10.89 -27.66 24.43
CA HIS A 235 -10.76 -28.38 25.68
C HIS A 235 -12.07 -29.07 26.10
N PHE A 236 -12.14 -30.39 26.04
CA PHE A 236 -13.37 -31.12 26.37
C PHE A 236 -13.48 -31.48 27.85
N ASP A 237 -14.63 -31.17 28.45
CA ASP A 237 -15.07 -31.73 29.74
C ASP A 237 -16.40 -32.47 29.53
N TYR A 238 -16.78 -33.32 30.50
CA TYR A 238 -17.94 -34.21 30.39
C TYR A 238 -17.94 -35.02 29.08
N ILE A 239 -16.76 -35.30 28.52
CA ILE A 239 -16.53 -36.19 27.36
C ILE A 239 -16.54 -37.65 27.83
N ARG A 240 -17.71 -38.04 28.32
CA ARG A 240 -17.99 -39.27 29.05
C ARG A 240 -19.49 -39.48 29.21
N TYR A 241 -19.91 -40.69 29.54
CA TYR A 241 -21.25 -40.93 30.08
C TYR A 241 -21.34 -40.38 31.52
N PRO A 242 -22.56 -40.14 32.06
CA PRO A 242 -22.73 -39.75 33.46
C PRO A 242 -22.26 -40.84 34.43
N ASP A 243 -22.68 -42.09 34.20
CA ASP A 243 -22.51 -43.28 35.04
C ASP A 243 -22.86 -44.56 34.24
N VAL A 244 -22.57 -45.74 34.81
CA VAL A 244 -22.95 -47.06 34.25
C VAL A 244 -24.46 -47.24 34.08
N ASN A 245 -25.29 -46.58 34.90
CA ASN A 245 -26.75 -46.72 34.88
C ASN A 245 -27.44 -45.77 33.88
N PHE A 246 -26.71 -45.15 32.94
CA PHE A 246 -27.31 -44.37 31.86
C PHE A 246 -28.28 -45.20 31.02
N ASN A 247 -29.43 -44.62 30.63
CA ASN A 247 -30.49 -45.32 29.91
C ASN A 247 -30.42 -45.09 28.40
N ASP A 248 -29.45 -45.73 27.76
CA ASP A 248 -29.27 -45.80 26.30
C ASP A 248 -29.75 -47.14 25.71
N SER A 249 -30.62 -47.87 26.43
CA SER A 249 -30.98 -49.26 26.12
C SER A 249 -31.59 -49.46 24.73
N ALA A 250 -32.42 -48.52 24.26
CA ALA A 250 -32.98 -48.51 22.90
C ALA A 250 -31.93 -48.14 21.83
N THR A 251 -31.05 -47.20 22.15
CA THR A 251 -29.93 -46.77 21.30
C THR A 251 -28.94 -47.92 21.08
N TYR A 252 -28.56 -48.63 22.16
CA TYR A 252 -27.72 -49.82 22.10
C TYR A 252 -28.39 -50.98 21.33
N ALA A 253 -29.71 -51.19 21.48
CA ALA A 253 -30.43 -52.17 20.67
C ALA A 253 -30.43 -51.85 19.16
N THR A 254 -30.24 -50.58 18.80
CA THR A 254 -30.22 -50.10 17.40
C THR A 254 -28.81 -50.08 16.82
N TYR A 255 -27.84 -49.54 17.56
CA TYR A 255 -26.48 -49.25 17.08
C TYR A 255 -25.36 -50.09 17.74
N GLY A 256 -25.70 -50.99 18.67
CA GLY A 256 -24.74 -51.76 19.48
C GLY A 256 -23.82 -52.72 18.69
N GLY A 257 -24.21 -53.11 17.47
CA GLY A 257 -23.35 -53.85 16.53
C GLY A 257 -22.84 -55.22 17.00
N GLY A 258 -23.38 -55.79 18.08
CA GLY A 258 -22.87 -57.02 18.71
C GLY A 258 -21.65 -56.81 19.60
N MET A 259 -21.20 -55.58 19.83
CA MET A 259 -20.22 -55.26 20.87
C MET A 259 -20.85 -55.44 22.26
N SER A 260 -20.03 -55.62 23.30
CA SER A 260 -20.52 -55.48 24.68
C SER A 260 -20.82 -54.02 25.00
N LEU A 261 -21.87 -53.74 25.79
CA LEU A 261 -22.33 -52.39 26.13
C LEU A 261 -21.19 -51.44 26.52
N GLY A 262 -20.27 -51.86 27.41
CA GLY A 262 -19.14 -51.03 27.83
C GLY A 262 -18.09 -50.78 26.73
N ASN A 263 -17.89 -51.71 25.79
CA ASN A 263 -17.02 -51.48 24.63
C ASN A 263 -17.70 -50.55 23.62
N TRP A 264 -19.01 -50.71 23.41
CA TRP A 264 -19.80 -49.84 22.54
C TRP A 264 -19.81 -48.40 23.08
N ARG A 265 -20.13 -48.19 24.37
CA ARG A 265 -20.09 -46.86 25.01
C ARG A 265 -18.71 -46.17 24.88
N ARG A 266 -17.61 -46.91 25.08
CA ARG A 266 -16.25 -46.39 24.80
C ARG A 266 -16.07 -46.04 23.32
N SER A 267 -16.47 -46.93 22.41
CA SER A 267 -16.40 -46.70 20.96
C SER A 267 -17.15 -45.44 20.52
N ASN A 268 -18.31 -45.16 21.10
CA ASN A 268 -19.11 -43.97 20.82
C ASN A 268 -18.33 -42.67 21.13
N VAL A 269 -17.75 -42.58 22.34
CA VAL A 269 -16.94 -41.42 22.75
C VAL A 269 -15.66 -41.33 21.92
N ASN A 270 -15.00 -42.46 21.65
CA ASN A 270 -13.80 -42.52 20.81
C ASN A 270 -14.06 -42.02 19.39
N GLN A 271 -15.18 -42.40 18.77
CA GLN A 271 -15.56 -41.93 17.43
C GLN A 271 -15.79 -40.42 17.38
N PHE A 272 -16.37 -39.82 18.43
CA PHE A 272 -16.46 -38.35 18.53
C PHE A 272 -15.08 -37.69 18.65
N VAL A 273 -14.21 -38.21 19.53
CA VAL A 273 -12.83 -37.70 19.67
C VAL A 273 -12.06 -37.78 18.35
N TYR A 274 -12.20 -38.88 17.60
CA TYR A 274 -11.51 -39.06 16.32
C TYR A 274 -12.05 -38.09 15.26
N GLU A 275 -13.38 -38.02 15.09
CA GLU A 275 -14.00 -37.15 14.10
C GLU A 275 -13.70 -35.67 14.36
N VAL A 276 -13.76 -35.24 15.62
CA VAL A 276 -13.51 -33.83 15.95
C VAL A 276 -12.03 -33.49 15.83
N TYR A 277 -11.10 -34.36 16.25
CA TYR A 277 -9.66 -34.13 16.06
C TYR A 277 -9.31 -34.01 14.58
N ASP A 278 -9.75 -34.97 13.75
CA ASP A 278 -9.44 -34.97 12.31
C ASP A 278 -10.10 -33.78 11.59
N SER A 279 -11.31 -33.39 12.02
CA SER A 279 -11.96 -32.17 11.53
C SER A 279 -11.17 -30.91 11.87
N VAL A 280 -10.68 -30.77 13.11
CA VAL A 280 -9.83 -29.62 13.52
C VAL A 280 -8.55 -29.60 12.70
N MET A 281 -7.78 -30.69 12.66
CA MET A 281 -6.48 -30.72 11.97
C MET A 281 -6.61 -30.49 10.46
N SER A 282 -7.75 -30.82 9.84
CA SER A 282 -8.01 -30.55 8.42
C SER A 282 -8.24 -29.06 8.07
N VAL A 283 -8.40 -28.19 9.07
CA VAL A 283 -8.70 -26.74 8.87
C VAL A 283 -7.71 -25.84 9.62
N ARG A 284 -7.29 -26.24 10.82
CA ARG A 284 -6.43 -25.50 11.75
C ARG A 284 -5.51 -26.48 12.51
N PRO A 285 -4.44 -27.00 11.87
CA PRO A 285 -3.52 -27.93 12.53
C PRO A 285 -2.78 -27.30 13.72
N ASP A 286 -2.65 -25.98 13.74
CA ASP A 286 -2.10 -25.17 14.84
C ASP A 286 -2.92 -25.25 16.14
N VAL A 287 -4.24 -25.45 16.04
CA VAL A 287 -5.15 -25.50 17.21
C VAL A 287 -4.94 -26.78 18.00
N LYS A 288 -4.73 -26.66 19.32
CA LYS A 288 -4.57 -27.81 20.22
C LYS A 288 -5.91 -28.48 20.50
N VAL A 289 -5.96 -29.80 20.59
CA VAL A 289 -7.16 -30.54 21.04
C VAL A 289 -6.82 -31.37 22.27
N GLY A 290 -7.54 -31.15 23.37
CA GLY A 290 -7.38 -31.92 24.60
C GLY A 290 -8.65 -32.01 25.43
N SER A 291 -8.55 -32.65 26.60
CA SER A 291 -9.70 -32.86 27.50
C SER A 291 -9.29 -32.94 28.97
N ALA A 292 -10.27 -32.81 29.86
CA ALA A 292 -10.16 -33.10 31.28
C ALA A 292 -10.76 -34.49 31.61
N PRO A 293 -9.99 -35.59 31.49
CA PRO A 293 -10.44 -36.88 32.00
C PRO A 293 -10.47 -36.90 33.53
N ILE A 294 -11.29 -37.77 34.13
CA ILE A 294 -11.22 -37.96 35.59
C ILE A 294 -9.85 -38.54 35.98
N GLY A 295 -9.33 -38.16 37.15
CA GLY A 295 -7.93 -38.43 37.49
C GLY A 295 -7.53 -39.91 37.58
N ILE A 296 -8.49 -40.83 37.73
CA ILE A 296 -8.27 -42.28 37.73
C ILE A 296 -8.76 -42.85 36.38
N TYR A 297 -7.85 -43.17 35.46
CA TYR A 297 -8.23 -43.89 34.23
C TYR A 297 -8.66 -45.33 34.53
N LYS A 298 -7.85 -46.03 35.32
CA LYS A 298 -8.12 -47.35 35.91
C LYS A 298 -7.53 -47.41 37.32
N ASN A 299 -8.08 -48.27 38.16
CA ASN A 299 -7.60 -48.47 39.54
C ASN A 299 -6.19 -49.08 39.57
N ILE A 300 -5.29 -48.50 40.37
CA ILE A 300 -3.87 -48.87 40.50
C ILE A 300 -3.44 -48.96 41.98
N PRO A 301 -2.30 -49.58 42.32
CA PRO A 301 -1.78 -49.56 43.68
C PRO A 301 -1.62 -48.13 44.22
N ASN A 302 -2.19 -47.86 45.40
CA ASN A 302 -2.27 -46.53 46.04
C ASN A 302 -3.12 -45.48 45.30
N ALA A 303 -3.91 -45.86 44.30
CA ALA A 303 -4.98 -45.00 43.76
C ALA A 303 -6.15 -45.82 43.21
N SER A 304 -7.18 -45.98 44.05
CA SER A 304 -8.44 -46.65 43.72
C SER A 304 -9.66 -45.76 43.99
N GLY A 305 -10.66 -45.82 43.11
CA GLY A 305 -11.87 -45.02 43.17
C GLY A 305 -12.77 -45.26 41.95
N TRP A 306 -13.43 -44.20 41.50
CA TRP A 306 -14.28 -44.17 40.30
C TRP A 306 -13.40 -44.20 39.03
N GLU A 307 -13.62 -45.16 38.14
CA GLU A 307 -12.72 -45.45 37.01
C GLU A 307 -13.22 -44.85 35.69
N GLY A 308 -12.36 -44.04 35.05
CA GLY A 308 -12.63 -43.44 33.75
C GLY A 308 -13.00 -44.49 32.69
N TYR A 309 -12.23 -45.56 32.60
CA TYR A 309 -12.45 -46.59 31.58
C TYR A 309 -13.74 -47.39 31.79
N TYR A 310 -14.13 -47.72 33.03
CA TYR A 310 -15.24 -48.66 33.30
C TYR A 310 -16.56 -47.99 33.68
N ASP A 311 -16.53 -46.95 34.51
CA ASP A 311 -17.75 -46.42 35.14
C ASP A 311 -18.41 -45.32 34.29
N ILE A 312 -17.60 -44.60 33.50
CA ILE A 312 -18.03 -43.47 32.66
C ILE A 312 -17.63 -43.61 31.18
N TYR A 313 -16.97 -44.72 30.82
CA TYR A 313 -16.56 -45.10 29.46
C TYR A 313 -15.64 -44.08 28.76
N GLN A 314 -14.79 -43.42 29.54
CA GLN A 314 -13.81 -42.42 29.12
C GLN A 314 -12.45 -43.08 28.85
N ASP A 315 -12.24 -43.50 27.60
CA ASP A 315 -11.08 -44.27 27.13
C ASP A 315 -9.86 -43.39 26.78
N SER A 316 -9.52 -42.46 27.66
CA SER A 316 -8.62 -41.32 27.38
C SER A 316 -7.18 -41.69 27.03
N ARG A 317 -6.62 -42.79 27.57
CA ARG A 317 -5.30 -43.27 27.14
C ARG A 317 -5.28 -43.72 25.68
N ASN A 318 -6.37 -44.29 25.18
CA ASN A 318 -6.49 -44.68 23.77
C ASN A 318 -6.55 -43.45 22.83
N TRP A 319 -7.10 -42.32 23.30
CA TRP A 319 -7.07 -41.07 22.52
C TRP A 319 -5.64 -40.54 22.33
N LEU A 320 -4.82 -40.65 23.39
CA LEU A 320 -3.40 -40.30 23.35
C LEU A 320 -2.61 -41.27 22.46
N SER A 321 -2.76 -42.59 22.62
CA SER A 321 -2.01 -43.58 21.84
C SER A 321 -2.39 -43.63 20.36
N MET A 322 -3.63 -43.23 20.01
CA MET A 322 -4.05 -43.02 18.62
C MET A 322 -3.65 -41.65 18.06
N GLY A 323 -3.03 -40.78 18.86
CA GLY A 323 -2.61 -39.43 18.47
C GLY A 323 -3.77 -38.46 18.22
N LYS A 324 -4.97 -38.74 18.76
CA LYS A 324 -6.22 -37.98 18.56
C LYS A 324 -6.51 -36.99 19.69
N HIS A 325 -5.49 -36.71 20.50
CA HIS A 325 -5.40 -35.62 21.47
C HIS A 325 -3.95 -35.13 21.47
N ASP A 326 -3.76 -33.83 21.67
CA ASP A 326 -2.47 -33.17 21.85
C ASP A 326 -2.07 -33.14 23.34
N TYR A 327 -3.06 -33.06 24.24
CA TYR A 327 -2.85 -33.06 25.69
C TYR A 327 -4.05 -33.61 26.47
N VAL A 328 -3.84 -33.96 27.74
CA VAL A 328 -4.90 -34.21 28.72
C VAL A 328 -4.66 -33.48 30.04
N CYS A 329 -5.74 -33.13 30.71
CA CYS A 329 -5.77 -32.48 32.02
C CYS A 329 -6.44 -33.40 33.07
N PRO A 330 -5.81 -34.51 33.48
CA PRO A 330 -6.41 -35.45 34.42
C PRO A 330 -6.76 -34.76 35.74
N GLN A 331 -8.01 -34.91 36.17
CA GLN A 331 -8.56 -34.30 37.39
C GLN A 331 -8.05 -35.03 38.65
N ILE A 332 -6.76 -34.85 38.99
CA ILE A 332 -6.07 -35.48 40.12
C ILE A 332 -6.39 -34.68 41.40
N TYR A 333 -7.67 -34.67 41.76
CA TYR A 333 -8.20 -33.87 42.87
C TYR A 333 -8.03 -34.57 44.23
N TRP A 334 -6.79 -34.96 44.57
CA TRP A 334 -6.41 -35.58 45.85
C TRP A 334 -5.07 -35.02 46.34
N ASP A 335 -4.70 -35.30 47.59
CA ASP A 335 -3.48 -34.77 48.19
C ASP A 335 -2.26 -35.70 48.00
N ILE A 336 -1.07 -35.14 48.25
CA ILE A 336 0.19 -35.89 48.28
C ILE A 336 0.26 -36.77 49.53
N ALA A 337 -0.36 -36.34 50.63
CA ALA A 337 -0.29 -36.96 51.94
C ALA A 337 -0.87 -38.39 51.99
N ASN A 338 -1.80 -38.73 51.08
CA ASN A 338 -2.28 -40.10 50.84
C ASN A 338 -2.69 -40.86 52.12
N PRO A 339 -3.76 -40.44 52.82
CA PRO A 339 -4.33 -41.25 53.89
C PRO A 339 -4.81 -42.61 53.32
N PRO A 340 -4.78 -43.73 54.09
CA PRO A 340 -4.91 -45.10 53.54
C PRO A 340 -6.22 -45.49 52.83
N SER A 341 -7.14 -44.54 52.62
CA SER A 341 -8.43 -44.69 51.96
C SER A 341 -8.54 -43.93 50.63
N ASP A 342 -7.53 -43.14 50.26
CA ASP A 342 -7.62 -42.13 49.20
C ASP A 342 -6.61 -42.40 48.06
N PRO A 343 -6.86 -41.87 46.86
CA PRO A 343 -5.88 -41.83 45.79
C PRO A 343 -4.69 -40.90 46.06
N SER A 344 -3.48 -41.42 45.87
CA SER A 344 -2.23 -40.65 45.96
C SER A 344 -2.01 -39.77 44.72
N PHE A 345 -1.84 -38.45 44.91
CA PHE A 345 -1.51 -37.52 43.81
C PHE A 345 -0.22 -37.94 43.04
N PRO A 346 0.94 -38.20 43.69
CA PRO A 346 2.14 -38.67 42.99
C PRO A 346 1.95 -39.97 42.18
N ALA A 347 1.17 -40.92 42.70
CA ALA A 347 0.93 -42.19 42.00
C ALA A 347 0.13 -41.98 40.71
N LEU A 348 -0.89 -41.11 40.75
CA LEU A 348 -1.68 -40.77 39.56
C LEU A 348 -0.88 -39.97 38.55
N VAL A 349 -0.10 -38.96 38.95
CA VAL A 349 0.78 -38.24 38.01
C VAL A 349 1.77 -39.19 37.34
N THR A 350 2.39 -40.10 38.11
CA THR A 350 3.29 -41.14 37.59
C THR A 350 2.59 -42.06 36.58
N ASP A 351 1.37 -42.49 36.87
CA ASP A 351 0.57 -43.33 35.98
C ASP A 351 0.20 -42.62 34.67
N TRP A 352 -0.19 -41.34 34.71
CA TRP A 352 -0.47 -40.56 33.52
C TRP A 352 0.77 -40.30 32.66
N VAL A 353 1.89 -39.85 33.26
CA VAL A 353 3.12 -39.57 32.51
C VAL A 353 3.71 -40.83 31.86
N ASN A 354 3.63 -41.99 32.52
CA ASN A 354 4.04 -43.28 31.92
C ASN A 354 3.13 -43.78 30.78
N ASN A 355 2.01 -43.09 30.50
CA ASN A 355 1.01 -43.52 29.51
C ASN A 355 0.69 -42.42 28.46
N THR A 356 1.52 -41.39 28.35
CA THR A 356 1.30 -40.23 27.47
C THR A 356 1.30 -40.55 25.97
N SER A 357 2.06 -41.55 25.54
CA SER A 357 2.33 -41.81 24.11
C SER A 357 2.93 -40.60 23.37
N ASN A 358 3.84 -39.87 24.03
CA ASN A 358 4.44 -38.61 23.56
C ASN A 358 3.38 -37.53 23.27
N ARG A 359 2.62 -37.17 24.30
CA ARG A 359 1.59 -36.10 24.34
C ARG A 359 1.60 -35.47 25.72
N HIS A 360 1.18 -34.21 25.85
CA HIS A 360 1.34 -33.51 27.12
C HIS A 360 0.32 -33.92 28.20
N VAL A 361 0.77 -34.01 29.45
CA VAL A 361 -0.07 -34.13 30.65
C VAL A 361 0.05 -32.83 31.45
N TYR A 362 -1.07 -32.14 31.63
CA TYR A 362 -1.16 -30.99 32.53
C TYR A 362 -1.90 -31.40 33.79
N THR A 363 -1.30 -31.35 34.97
CA THR A 363 -1.92 -31.93 36.17
C THR A 363 -3.14 -31.12 36.62
N GLY A 364 -4.29 -31.76 36.79
CA GLY A 364 -5.52 -31.13 37.28
C GLY A 364 -5.50 -30.98 38.80
N ILE A 365 -5.22 -29.77 39.28
CA ILE A 365 -5.04 -29.42 40.69
C ILE A 365 -6.31 -28.80 41.27
N ALA A 366 -6.75 -29.32 42.42
CA ALA A 366 -7.98 -28.92 43.10
C ALA A 366 -7.81 -27.69 44.01
N ALA A 367 -7.51 -26.52 43.43
CA ALA A 367 -7.33 -25.27 44.18
C ALA A 367 -8.51 -24.96 45.12
N TYR A 368 -9.75 -25.27 44.71
CA TYR A 368 -10.96 -25.11 45.54
C TYR A 368 -10.89 -25.79 46.92
N ARG A 369 -10.09 -26.85 47.09
CA ARG A 369 -9.93 -27.57 48.38
C ARG A 369 -9.12 -26.81 49.42
N MET A 370 -8.43 -25.74 49.03
CA MET A 370 -7.85 -24.80 50.00
C MET A 370 -8.92 -24.12 50.88
N ASN A 371 -10.16 -24.02 50.40
CA ASN A 371 -11.23 -23.30 51.08
C ASN A 371 -11.73 -24.05 52.35
N VAL A 372 -12.15 -23.30 53.37
CA VAL A 372 -12.68 -23.84 54.63
C VAL A 372 -14.08 -23.28 54.85
N LYS A 373 -15.10 -24.14 54.82
CA LYS A 373 -16.47 -23.73 55.12
C LYS A 373 -17.08 -24.61 56.20
N SER A 374 -16.67 -24.34 57.44
CA SER A 374 -17.35 -24.83 58.63
C SER A 374 -18.61 -23.99 58.89
N GLY A 375 -19.74 -24.43 58.33
CA GLY A 375 -21.06 -23.81 58.58
C GLY A 375 -21.60 -22.97 57.41
N LYS A 376 -22.92 -22.75 57.44
CA LYS A 376 -23.68 -22.04 56.39
C LYS A 376 -23.34 -20.54 56.37
N ILE A 377 -22.88 -20.03 55.23
CA ILE A 377 -22.91 -18.61 54.89
C ILE A 377 -23.39 -18.48 53.44
N SER A 378 -24.43 -17.67 53.23
CA SER A 378 -25.11 -17.47 51.96
C SER A 378 -24.23 -16.77 50.91
N GLY A 379 -24.16 -17.32 49.71
CA GLY A 379 -23.53 -16.69 48.54
C GLY A 379 -23.40 -17.66 47.37
N ASN A 380 -23.84 -17.27 46.17
CA ASN A 380 -24.26 -18.22 45.13
C ASN A 380 -23.17 -19.17 44.57
N HIS A 381 -21.88 -18.86 44.69
CA HIS A 381 -20.80 -19.79 44.28
C HIS A 381 -20.45 -20.82 45.36
N ALA A 382 -20.90 -20.63 46.60
CA ALA A 382 -20.55 -21.53 47.70
C ALA A 382 -21.30 -22.86 47.63
N GLU A 383 -22.62 -22.83 47.46
CA GLU A 383 -23.49 -23.93 47.90
C GLU A 383 -23.51 -25.13 46.95
N TYR A 384 -23.31 -24.91 45.64
CA TYR A 384 -23.44 -25.95 44.60
C TYR A 384 -22.47 -27.14 44.78
N PHE A 385 -21.22 -26.91 45.19
CA PHE A 385 -20.22 -27.98 45.31
C PHE A 385 -20.33 -28.83 46.59
N TYR A 386 -20.99 -28.34 47.64
CA TYR A 386 -21.10 -29.09 48.90
C TYR A 386 -22.18 -30.17 48.87
N ASP A 387 -23.26 -29.95 48.12
CA ASP A 387 -24.38 -30.89 48.03
C ASP A 387 -24.03 -32.12 47.15
N VAL A 388 -23.21 -31.93 46.12
CA VAL A 388 -22.86 -32.98 45.14
C VAL A 388 -21.71 -33.90 45.60
N LEU A 389 -20.80 -33.43 46.46
CA LEU A 389 -19.58 -34.18 46.85
C LEU A 389 -19.51 -34.61 48.33
N GLY A 390 -20.51 -34.27 49.14
CA GLY A 390 -20.89 -35.04 50.34
C GLY A 390 -19.91 -35.16 51.52
N ASN A 391 -18.75 -34.48 51.53
CA ASN A 391 -17.78 -34.58 52.65
C ASN A 391 -17.15 -33.24 53.06
N PHE A 392 -17.47 -32.78 54.27
CA PHE A 392 -16.88 -31.58 54.88
C PHE A 392 -15.44 -31.79 55.42
N THR A 393 -14.98 -33.04 55.53
CA THR A 393 -13.78 -33.43 56.28
C THR A 393 -12.46 -33.41 55.48
N LYS A 394 -12.49 -33.22 54.16
CA LYS A 394 -11.32 -33.32 53.26
C LYS A 394 -10.90 -32.01 52.58
N ASN A 395 -11.51 -30.88 52.97
CA ASN A 395 -11.13 -29.53 52.53
C ASN A 395 -10.28 -28.85 53.63
N ASN A 396 -9.81 -27.61 53.41
CA ASN A 396 -8.78 -26.89 54.20
C ASN A 396 -7.32 -27.22 53.84
N TRP A 397 -7.02 -27.60 52.60
CA TRP A 397 -5.63 -27.78 52.16
C TRP A 397 -4.78 -26.51 52.41
N PRO A 398 -3.54 -26.61 52.93
CA PRO A 398 -2.64 -25.47 53.00
C PRO A 398 -2.22 -25.05 51.58
N SER A 399 -1.87 -23.78 51.37
CA SER A 399 -1.36 -23.32 50.07
C SER A 399 -0.04 -24.01 49.68
N SER A 400 0.72 -24.51 50.66
CA SER A 400 1.89 -25.37 50.42
C SER A 400 1.55 -26.74 49.79
N GLU A 401 0.32 -27.24 49.92
CA GLU A 401 -0.08 -28.48 49.22
C GLU A 401 -0.12 -28.22 47.70
N ILE A 402 -0.67 -27.07 47.30
CA ILE A 402 -0.76 -26.67 45.90
C ILE A 402 0.63 -26.47 45.28
N THR A 403 1.57 -25.83 46.00
CA THR A 403 2.95 -25.65 45.51
C THR A 403 3.73 -26.98 45.49
N ASN A 404 3.56 -27.82 46.51
CA ASN A 404 4.12 -29.18 46.50
C ASN A 404 3.58 -30.01 45.33
N GLN A 405 2.31 -29.84 44.94
CA GLN A 405 1.72 -30.51 43.77
C GLN A 405 2.31 -30.01 42.44
N VAL A 406 2.65 -28.72 42.32
CA VAL A 406 3.39 -28.17 41.17
C VAL A 406 4.77 -28.81 41.07
N ASP A 407 5.56 -28.78 42.15
CA ASP A 407 6.92 -29.32 42.13
C ASP A 407 6.96 -30.85 42.00
N THR A 408 5.96 -31.56 42.55
CA THR A 408 5.74 -32.99 42.30
C THR A 408 5.42 -33.26 40.83
N SER A 409 4.58 -32.43 40.20
CA SER A 409 4.25 -32.57 38.77
C SER A 409 5.50 -32.43 37.89
N ARG A 410 6.34 -31.43 38.18
CA ARG A 410 7.63 -31.19 37.52
C ARG A 410 8.61 -32.36 37.72
N ALA A 411 8.77 -32.81 38.97
CA ALA A 411 9.70 -33.89 39.31
C ALA A 411 9.31 -35.24 38.69
N LEU A 412 8.02 -35.43 38.36
CA LEU A 412 7.49 -36.60 37.68
C LEU A 412 7.36 -36.43 36.16
N GLY A 413 7.76 -35.29 35.60
CA GLY A 413 7.85 -35.06 34.15
C GLY A 413 6.56 -34.60 33.45
N ALA A 414 5.56 -34.12 34.18
CA ALA A 414 4.36 -33.52 33.58
C ALA A 414 4.66 -32.11 33.05
N GLU A 415 4.22 -31.81 31.82
CA GLU A 415 4.61 -30.61 31.06
C GLU A 415 3.80 -29.35 31.44
N GLY A 416 2.95 -29.42 32.47
CA GLY A 416 2.19 -28.28 32.97
C GLY A 416 1.24 -28.59 34.12
N GLN A 417 0.51 -27.58 34.56
CA GLN A 417 -0.50 -27.67 35.61
C GLN A 417 -1.77 -26.86 35.24
N THR A 418 -2.90 -27.31 35.74
CA THR A 418 -4.23 -26.75 35.47
C THR A 418 -5.03 -26.65 36.77
N TYR A 419 -5.45 -25.45 37.17
CA TYR A 419 -6.13 -25.25 38.46
C TYR A 419 -7.63 -25.11 38.31
N PHE A 420 -8.37 -25.89 39.11
CA PHE A 420 -9.81 -25.73 39.30
C PHE A 420 -10.09 -25.05 40.65
N SER A 421 -10.60 -23.82 40.73
CA SER A 421 -10.99 -22.87 39.66
C SER A 421 -10.08 -21.63 39.60
N ASN A 422 -10.25 -20.78 38.57
CA ASN A 422 -9.57 -19.48 38.46
C ASN A 422 -9.73 -18.64 39.74
N THR A 423 -10.94 -18.57 40.31
CA THR A 423 -11.28 -17.74 41.47
C THR A 423 -10.52 -18.19 42.72
N ASP A 424 -10.32 -19.49 42.90
CA ASP A 424 -9.55 -20.03 44.04
C ASP A 424 -8.07 -19.62 44.00
N ILE A 425 -7.55 -19.33 42.80
CA ILE A 425 -6.22 -18.74 42.58
C ILE A 425 -6.28 -17.21 42.72
N VAL A 426 -7.01 -16.49 41.84
CA VAL A 426 -6.92 -15.02 41.73
C VAL A 426 -7.50 -14.26 42.93
N SER A 427 -8.35 -14.89 43.76
CA SER A 427 -8.74 -14.34 45.06
C SER A 427 -7.60 -14.33 46.10
N ASN A 428 -6.45 -14.91 45.76
CA ASN A 428 -5.26 -15.04 46.59
C ASN A 428 -5.52 -15.77 47.93
N LEU A 429 -6.44 -16.75 47.90
CA LEU A 429 -6.81 -17.56 49.04
C LEU A 429 -5.56 -18.21 49.67
N LYS A 430 -5.38 -18.03 50.99
CA LYS A 430 -4.19 -18.50 51.74
C LYS A 430 -2.85 -18.04 51.11
N ASN A 431 -2.84 -16.88 50.46
CA ASN A 431 -1.66 -16.29 49.80
C ASN A 431 -1.16 -17.08 48.56
N ILE A 432 -1.98 -17.97 47.98
CA ILE A 432 -1.54 -18.86 46.89
C ILE A 432 -1.05 -18.13 45.64
N PHE A 433 -1.74 -17.06 45.23
CA PHE A 433 -1.37 -16.29 44.04
C PHE A 433 -0.06 -15.54 44.26
N THR A 434 0.18 -15.02 45.47
CA THR A 434 1.48 -14.46 45.85
C THR A 434 2.57 -15.53 45.81
N MET A 435 2.30 -16.73 46.34
CA MET A 435 3.27 -17.84 46.37
C MET A 435 3.66 -18.25 44.95
N LEU A 436 2.70 -18.62 44.09
CA LEU A 436 2.97 -18.95 42.70
C LEU A 436 3.72 -17.81 41.98
N LYS A 437 3.30 -16.56 42.15
CA LYS A 437 3.96 -15.37 41.54
C LYS A 437 5.40 -15.11 42.00
N THR A 438 5.80 -15.57 43.19
CA THR A 438 7.11 -15.24 43.80
C THR A 438 8.03 -16.43 44.02
N GLY A 439 7.48 -17.65 43.97
CA GLY A 439 8.19 -18.93 43.98
C GLY A 439 8.03 -19.65 42.66
N GLU A 440 6.97 -20.46 42.54
CA GLU A 440 6.88 -21.55 41.55
C GLU A 440 6.80 -21.03 40.11
N TYR A 441 6.15 -19.90 39.87
CA TYR A 441 6.00 -19.22 38.57
C TYR A 441 6.68 -17.84 38.57
N HIS A 442 7.76 -17.66 39.33
CA HIS A 442 8.42 -16.35 39.47
C HIS A 442 8.90 -15.75 38.13
N TYR A 443 9.35 -16.60 37.21
CA TYR A 443 9.72 -16.23 35.85
C TYR A 443 8.63 -16.69 34.86
N PRO A 444 8.52 -16.09 33.65
CA PRO A 444 7.69 -16.64 32.59
C PRO A 444 8.12 -18.08 32.23
N ALA A 445 7.29 -18.80 31.48
CA ALA A 445 7.65 -20.07 30.86
C ALA A 445 6.89 -20.21 29.53
N ASN A 446 7.59 -20.71 28.50
CA ASN A 446 7.00 -20.99 27.20
C ASN A 446 5.95 -22.10 27.29
N ILE A 447 5.15 -22.21 26.24
CA ILE A 447 4.37 -23.42 25.96
C ILE A 447 5.34 -24.56 25.58
N PRO A 448 5.11 -25.81 26.05
CA PRO A 448 5.86 -26.99 25.58
C PRO A 448 5.63 -27.31 24.10
N SER A 449 6.70 -27.64 23.37
CA SER A 449 6.70 -27.90 21.92
C SER A 449 5.97 -29.18 21.53
N MET A 450 5.07 -29.11 20.56
CA MET A 450 4.28 -30.25 20.07
C MET A 450 5.01 -31.01 18.96
N GLN A 451 6.09 -31.72 19.32
CA GLN A 451 7.01 -32.48 18.45
C GLN A 451 6.35 -33.53 17.50
N TRP A 452 5.05 -33.79 17.65
CA TRP A 452 4.25 -34.68 16.80
C TRP A 452 3.40 -33.98 15.75
N LYS A 453 3.28 -32.64 15.82
CA LYS A 453 2.67 -31.81 14.77
C LYS A 453 3.75 -31.24 13.86
N ASP A 454 4.80 -30.74 14.48
CA ASP A 454 5.94 -30.10 13.84
C ASP A 454 7.19 -30.33 14.72
N ASN A 455 8.33 -30.56 14.08
CA ASN A 455 9.63 -30.84 14.68
C ASN A 455 10.78 -30.11 13.97
N ILE A 456 10.49 -29.10 13.15
CA ILE A 456 11.48 -28.31 12.40
C ILE A 456 11.51 -26.89 12.99
N PRO A 457 12.47 -26.56 13.87
CA PRO A 457 12.52 -25.23 14.47
C PRO A 457 12.76 -24.13 13.42
N PRO A 458 12.24 -22.91 13.65
CA PRO A 458 12.42 -21.81 12.72
C PRO A 458 13.90 -21.41 12.67
N ASN A 459 14.33 -20.85 11.54
CA ASN A 459 15.68 -20.32 11.41
C ASN A 459 15.94 -19.19 12.44
N ALA A 460 17.21 -18.89 12.70
CA ALA A 460 17.59 -17.80 13.60
C ALA A 460 17.14 -16.42 13.06
N PRO A 461 16.60 -15.51 13.91
CA PRO A 461 16.36 -14.13 13.53
C PRO A 461 17.66 -13.44 13.09
N GLN A 462 17.58 -12.60 12.06
CA GLN A 462 18.74 -12.03 11.40
C GLN A 462 18.96 -10.56 11.80
N ASN A 463 20.19 -10.06 11.67
CA ASN A 463 20.52 -8.64 11.82
C ASN A 463 19.98 -7.99 13.11
N LEU A 464 20.15 -8.65 14.28
CA LEU A 464 19.84 -7.99 15.55
C LEU A 464 20.75 -6.78 15.73
N THR A 465 20.12 -5.64 15.99
CA THR A 465 20.73 -4.34 16.27
C THR A 465 20.17 -3.78 17.58
N ILE A 466 20.92 -2.84 18.17
CA ILE A 466 20.52 -2.11 19.38
C ILE A 466 20.80 -0.62 19.18
N THR A 467 19.82 0.21 19.50
CA THR A 467 19.89 1.67 19.46
C THR A 467 19.61 2.22 20.85
N ASN A 468 20.50 3.04 21.40
CA ASN A 468 20.23 3.76 22.63
C ASN A 468 19.21 4.89 22.36
N ILE A 469 18.18 4.99 23.20
CA ILE A 469 17.12 6.01 23.10
C ILE A 469 17.32 7.10 24.18
N ASP A 470 17.62 6.69 25.41
CA ASP A 470 18.02 7.57 26.50
C ASP A 470 18.87 6.80 27.54
N SER A 471 19.15 7.40 28.70
CA SER A 471 20.00 6.81 29.74
C SER A 471 19.49 5.47 30.34
N LEU A 472 18.23 5.10 30.11
CA LEU A 472 17.60 3.87 30.60
C LEU A 472 17.02 3.00 29.47
N HIS A 473 16.62 3.59 28.33
CA HIS A 473 15.91 2.89 27.26
C HIS A 473 16.77 2.57 26.03
N TYR A 474 16.61 1.34 25.53
CA TYR A 474 17.28 0.82 24.34
C TYR A 474 16.24 0.14 23.43
N LEU A 475 16.24 0.49 22.15
CA LEU A 475 15.44 -0.15 21.12
C LEU A 475 16.25 -1.27 20.47
N LEU A 476 15.79 -2.51 20.59
CA LEU A 476 16.31 -3.63 19.80
C LEU A 476 15.49 -3.74 18.52
N SER A 477 16.13 -4.11 17.41
CA SER A 477 15.47 -4.31 16.10
C SER A 477 16.18 -5.39 15.30
N TRP A 478 15.43 -6.23 14.60
CA TRP A 478 15.92 -7.40 13.87
C TRP A 478 15.12 -7.62 12.59
N ASN A 479 15.67 -8.41 11.66
CA ASN A 479 14.94 -8.98 10.55
C ASN A 479 14.26 -10.30 10.98
N PRO A 480 13.07 -10.63 10.44
CA PRO A 480 12.52 -11.96 10.56
C PRO A 480 13.50 -13.03 10.04
N PRO A 481 13.44 -14.25 10.56
CA PRO A 481 14.19 -15.37 9.98
C PRO A 481 13.71 -15.68 8.56
N SER A 482 14.60 -16.28 7.77
CA SER A 482 14.22 -16.95 6.53
C SER A 482 13.27 -18.13 6.82
N LEU A 483 12.37 -18.45 5.88
CA LEU A 483 11.46 -19.59 6.05
C LEU A 483 12.24 -20.92 6.27
N PRO A 484 11.80 -21.79 7.19
CA PRO A 484 12.31 -23.15 7.32
C PRO A 484 11.83 -24.04 6.16
N SER A 485 12.32 -25.27 6.08
CA SER A 485 12.12 -26.17 4.91
C SER A 485 10.66 -26.61 4.66
N ASP A 486 9.84 -26.56 5.70
CA ASP A 486 8.40 -26.82 5.74
C ASP A 486 7.56 -25.54 5.49
N ASN A 487 8.18 -24.37 5.63
CA ASN A 487 7.63 -23.02 5.46
C ASN A 487 6.74 -22.50 6.61
N ASP A 488 6.81 -23.02 7.84
CA ASP A 488 6.10 -22.35 8.96
C ASP A 488 6.70 -20.97 9.30
N THR A 489 5.92 -20.20 10.04
CA THR A 489 6.08 -18.76 10.29
C THR A 489 6.25 -18.48 11.78
N VAL A 490 6.93 -17.38 12.12
CA VAL A 490 7.17 -17.01 13.51
C VAL A 490 5.88 -16.56 14.20
N LYS A 491 5.50 -17.28 15.26
CA LYS A 491 4.40 -16.94 16.16
C LYS A 491 4.79 -15.84 17.15
N TYR A 492 5.98 -15.92 17.76
CA TYR A 492 6.52 -14.88 18.65
C TYR A 492 8.05 -14.95 18.80
N TYR A 493 8.64 -13.91 19.42
CA TYR A 493 10.06 -13.89 19.82
C TYR A 493 10.22 -13.78 21.34
N ASN A 494 11.31 -14.35 21.87
CA ASN A 494 11.79 -14.10 23.25
C ASN A 494 13.14 -13.38 23.19
N ILE A 495 13.29 -12.29 23.95
CA ILE A 495 14.54 -11.52 24.05
C ILE A 495 15.23 -11.86 25.37
N TYR A 496 16.49 -12.28 25.28
CA TYR A 496 17.33 -12.69 26.40
C TYR A 496 18.36 -11.60 26.72
N ARG A 497 18.71 -11.48 27.99
CA ARG A 497 19.64 -10.50 28.58
C ARG A 497 20.63 -11.23 29.48
N SER A 498 21.91 -10.91 29.36
CA SER A 498 22.95 -11.41 30.26
C SER A 498 24.02 -10.35 30.52
N ASP A 499 24.60 -10.36 31.70
CA ASP A 499 25.75 -9.50 32.07
C ASP A 499 27.10 -10.13 31.64
N ILE A 500 27.04 -11.30 30.98
CA ILE A 500 28.16 -12.04 30.35
C ILE A 500 27.74 -12.54 28.95
N SER A 501 28.72 -12.75 28.07
CA SER A 501 28.54 -13.30 26.72
C SER A 501 29.19 -14.69 26.60
N PRO A 502 28.62 -15.65 25.84
CA PRO A 502 27.33 -15.58 25.15
C PRO A 502 26.14 -15.49 26.12
N VAL A 503 25.00 -15.03 25.61
CA VAL A 503 23.75 -15.00 26.37
C VAL A 503 23.18 -16.42 26.44
N ASP A 504 23.15 -17.01 27.63
CA ASP A 504 22.54 -18.32 27.86
C ASP A 504 21.01 -18.26 27.63
N ILE A 505 20.54 -18.80 26.52
CA ILE A 505 19.12 -18.89 26.21
C ILE A 505 18.41 -20.06 26.93
N SER A 506 19.14 -21.00 27.54
CA SER A 506 18.54 -22.14 28.26
C SER A 506 17.99 -21.73 29.63
N ASP A 507 18.64 -20.80 30.32
CA ASP A 507 18.17 -20.23 31.58
C ASP A 507 17.03 -19.21 31.35
N ILE A 508 15.80 -19.62 31.64
CA ILE A 508 14.58 -18.79 31.51
C ILE A 508 14.67 -17.45 32.28
N LYS A 509 15.52 -17.38 33.32
CA LYS A 509 15.78 -16.16 34.11
C LYS A 509 16.48 -15.06 33.31
N LYS A 510 17.05 -15.39 32.15
CA LYS A 510 17.67 -14.43 31.23
C LYS A 510 16.66 -13.71 30.35
N VAL A 511 15.39 -14.15 30.27
CA VAL A 511 14.39 -13.47 29.44
C VAL A 511 14.08 -12.07 29.96
N ALA A 512 14.34 -11.04 29.14
CA ALA A 512 14.03 -9.63 29.41
C ALA A 512 12.72 -9.17 28.72
N LYS A 513 12.32 -9.81 27.62
CA LYS A 513 10.97 -9.68 27.04
C LYS A 513 10.50 -11.06 26.57
N PHE A 514 9.28 -11.40 26.95
CA PHE A 514 8.67 -12.71 26.74
C PHE A 514 7.43 -12.57 25.85
N HIS A 515 7.28 -13.46 24.86
CA HIS A 515 6.19 -13.43 23.86
C HIS A 515 6.05 -12.06 23.16
N VAL A 516 7.09 -11.61 22.47
CA VAL A 516 7.01 -10.43 21.59
C VAL A 516 6.27 -10.82 20.31
N MET A 517 4.97 -10.52 20.28
CA MET A 517 4.07 -10.77 19.14
C MET A 517 4.23 -9.71 18.04
N HIS A 518 4.13 -10.12 16.77
CA HIS A 518 3.90 -9.27 15.59
C HIS A 518 4.78 -8.00 15.46
N SER A 519 6.02 -8.02 15.96
CA SER A 519 6.95 -6.90 15.87
C SER A 519 8.37 -7.39 15.61
N ASN A 520 9.08 -6.64 14.77
CA ASN A 520 10.50 -6.80 14.45
C ASN A 520 11.40 -5.89 15.32
N SER A 521 10.83 -5.30 16.38
CA SER A 521 11.53 -4.41 17.31
C SER A 521 10.90 -4.46 18.71
N SER A 522 11.67 -4.09 19.73
CA SER A 522 11.19 -4.01 21.12
C SER A 522 12.00 -3.06 21.97
N LEU A 523 11.32 -2.26 22.79
CA LEU A 523 11.96 -1.34 23.73
C LEU A 523 12.26 -2.04 25.06
N ILE A 524 13.55 -2.10 25.40
CA ILE A 524 14.08 -2.58 26.68
C ILE A 524 14.37 -1.36 27.57
N ALA A 525 13.89 -1.42 28.82
CA ALA A 525 14.30 -0.51 29.88
C ALA A 525 15.32 -1.21 30.78
N LEU A 526 16.35 -0.48 31.21
CA LEU A 526 17.28 -0.89 32.26
C LEU A 526 16.94 -0.18 33.57
N ASN A 527 17.00 -0.90 34.68
CA ASN A 527 16.64 -0.35 36.00
C ASN A 527 17.64 0.69 36.55
N ASN A 528 18.81 0.83 35.93
CA ASN A 528 19.85 1.81 36.23
C ASN A 528 20.77 1.97 35.00
N PRO A 529 21.46 3.12 34.82
CA PRO A 529 22.61 3.20 33.91
C PRO A 529 23.70 2.23 34.41
N GLN A 530 24.21 1.38 33.51
CA GLN A 530 25.13 0.29 33.86
C GLN A 530 26.59 0.74 33.74
N SER A 531 27.46 0.30 34.65
CA SER A 531 28.92 0.49 34.53
C SER A 531 29.59 -0.49 33.56
N ASN A 532 28.92 -1.62 33.31
CA ASN A 532 29.41 -2.73 32.50
C ASN A 532 28.42 -2.99 31.35
N PRO A 533 28.88 -3.50 30.19
CA PRO A 533 27.99 -3.79 29.08
C PRO A 533 27.11 -5.02 29.36
N VAL A 534 25.80 -4.81 29.21
CA VAL A 534 24.76 -5.84 29.20
C VAL A 534 24.56 -6.34 27.78
N TYR A 535 24.58 -7.67 27.60
CA TYR A 535 24.42 -8.37 26.32
C TYR A 535 22.96 -8.81 26.10
N PHE A 536 22.54 -8.85 24.84
CA PHE A 536 21.23 -9.33 24.41
C PHE A 536 21.31 -10.22 23.17
N THR A 537 20.39 -11.19 23.07
CA THR A 537 20.04 -11.92 21.84
C THR A 537 18.52 -12.19 21.85
N LEU A 538 17.98 -12.78 20.78
CA LEU A 538 16.61 -13.31 20.76
C LEU A 538 16.51 -14.64 20.01
N THR A 539 15.46 -15.41 20.33
CA THR A 539 15.02 -16.59 19.57
C THR A 539 13.60 -16.36 19.05
N ALA A 540 13.28 -17.01 17.93
CA ALA A 540 11.94 -17.12 17.37
C ALA A 540 11.27 -18.42 17.82
N TYR A 541 9.94 -18.41 17.88
CA TYR A 541 9.09 -19.58 18.07
C TYR A 541 8.05 -19.66 16.96
N ASP A 542 7.78 -20.89 16.49
CA ASP A 542 6.84 -21.24 15.42
C ASP A 542 5.44 -21.59 15.97
N ASN A 543 4.58 -22.23 15.16
CA ASN A 543 3.27 -22.73 15.62
C ASN A 543 3.34 -24.10 16.30
N GLY A 544 4.43 -24.86 16.13
CA GLY A 544 4.78 -26.05 16.92
C GLY A 544 5.28 -25.74 18.34
N TYR A 545 5.61 -24.47 18.62
CA TYR A 545 6.34 -23.96 19.79
C TYR A 545 7.78 -24.50 19.89
N ASN A 546 8.41 -24.86 18.76
CA ASN A 546 9.85 -25.08 18.73
C ASN A 546 10.59 -23.73 18.78
N GLU A 547 11.87 -23.76 19.12
CA GLU A 547 12.68 -22.57 19.32
C GLU A 547 13.86 -22.52 18.33
N SER A 548 14.07 -21.36 17.72
CA SER A 548 15.21 -21.13 16.83
C SER A 548 16.56 -21.20 17.54
N GLN A 549 17.63 -21.34 16.75
CA GLN A 549 18.95 -20.90 17.20
C GLN A 549 18.94 -19.38 17.50
N PRO A 550 19.77 -18.88 18.43
CA PRO A 550 19.78 -17.48 18.80
C PRO A 550 20.30 -16.59 17.68
N ALA A 551 19.78 -15.36 17.61
CA ALA A 551 20.31 -14.30 16.78
C ALA A 551 21.74 -13.87 17.20
N ASN A 552 22.40 -13.06 16.37
CA ASN A 552 23.68 -12.45 16.74
C ASN A 552 23.55 -11.65 18.06
N THR A 553 24.56 -11.75 18.93
CA THR A 553 24.55 -11.01 20.21
C THR A 553 24.88 -9.54 20.00
N VAL A 554 24.12 -8.66 20.65
CA VAL A 554 24.38 -7.21 20.74
C VAL A 554 24.59 -6.80 22.21
N ASN A 555 25.04 -5.59 22.51
CA ASN A 555 25.21 -5.15 23.90
C ASN A 555 25.02 -3.64 24.10
N THR A 556 25.03 -3.20 25.36
CA THR A 556 24.92 -1.79 25.78
C THR A 556 26.27 -1.08 25.85
N SER A 557 27.32 -1.62 25.22
CA SER A 557 28.54 -0.85 24.96
C SER A 557 28.20 0.26 23.98
N ASN A 558 28.23 1.53 24.42
CA ASN A 558 27.97 2.69 23.55
C ASN A 558 29.14 2.95 22.57
N CYS A 559 29.31 2.05 21.58
CA CYS A 559 30.33 2.12 20.53
C CYS A 559 29.69 2.33 19.16
N ALA A 560 29.36 3.59 18.89
CA ALA A 560 29.12 4.21 17.59
C ALA A 560 28.08 3.54 16.65
N THR A 561 26.94 4.19 16.50
CA THR A 561 26.42 4.39 15.14
C THR A 561 27.45 5.20 14.34
N ILE A 562 27.76 4.76 13.12
CA ILE A 562 28.60 5.49 12.18
C ILE A 562 27.75 5.72 10.93
N SER A 563 27.59 6.97 10.50
CA SER A 563 26.98 7.27 9.20
C SER A 563 28.06 7.60 8.17
N ILE A 564 28.02 6.87 7.05
CA ILE A 564 28.74 7.24 5.83
C ILE A 564 27.82 8.18 5.05
N THR A 565 28.25 9.42 4.88
CA THR A 565 27.56 10.40 4.04
C THR A 565 28.23 10.44 2.68
N ALA A 566 27.46 10.07 1.65
CA ALA A 566 27.84 10.16 0.24
C ALA A 566 26.57 10.46 -0.58
N GLY A 567 26.73 11.16 -1.71
CA GLY A 567 25.62 11.52 -2.60
C GLY A 567 25.02 10.31 -3.34
N ASN A 568 23.78 10.45 -3.82
CA ASN A 568 23.02 9.34 -4.40
C ASN A 568 23.53 8.84 -5.76
N TRP A 569 24.12 9.72 -6.57
CA TRP A 569 24.79 9.44 -7.84
C TRP A 569 26.14 10.14 -7.86
N GLN A 570 27.15 9.53 -8.49
CA GLN A 570 28.48 10.12 -8.68
C GLN A 570 28.93 9.98 -10.14
N THR A 571 29.35 11.10 -10.73
CA THR A 571 29.79 11.22 -12.13
C THR A 571 31.29 11.43 -12.27
N ALA A 572 32.00 11.61 -11.15
CA ALA A 572 33.45 11.79 -11.02
C ALA A 572 33.88 11.42 -9.59
N ASP A 573 35.20 11.45 -9.31
CA ASP A 573 35.77 11.23 -7.97
C ASP A 573 35.02 12.02 -6.88
N PHE A 574 34.71 11.36 -5.77
CA PHE A 574 33.82 11.90 -4.74
C PHE A 574 34.37 11.71 -3.33
N THR A 575 33.97 12.58 -2.40
CA THR A 575 34.34 12.43 -0.98
C THR A 575 33.33 11.54 -0.26
N ALA A 576 33.81 10.45 0.35
CA ALA A 576 33.08 9.72 1.37
C ALA A 576 33.35 10.37 2.74
N SER A 577 32.33 10.97 3.34
CA SER A 577 32.42 11.59 4.68
C SER A 577 31.96 10.61 5.76
N PHE A 578 32.73 10.50 6.84
CA PHE A 578 32.49 9.53 7.92
C PHE A 578 32.18 10.25 9.24
N SER A 579 30.94 10.12 9.72
CA SER A 579 30.52 10.67 11.02
C SER A 579 30.72 9.64 12.13
N ASP A 580 31.86 9.74 12.82
CA ASP A 580 32.18 8.93 13.99
C ASP A 580 31.50 9.49 15.25
N THR A 581 30.21 9.20 15.44
CA THR A 581 29.43 9.66 16.61
C THR A 581 29.88 8.94 17.88
N ALA A 582 30.78 9.59 18.63
CA ALA A 582 31.54 9.03 19.73
C ALA A 582 30.89 9.23 21.11
N PHE A 583 30.68 8.14 21.85
CA PHE A 583 30.54 8.14 23.32
C PHE A 583 31.56 7.23 24.05
N CYS A 584 32.44 6.58 23.29
CA CYS A 584 33.80 6.28 23.70
C CYS A 584 34.74 7.05 22.76
N SER A 585 35.97 7.36 23.19
CA SER A 585 37.01 7.80 22.25
C SER A 585 37.23 6.74 21.16
N VAL A 586 37.54 7.17 19.94
CA VAL A 586 37.85 6.26 18.82
C VAL A 586 39.36 6.03 18.77
N ALA A 587 39.79 4.76 18.79
CA ALA A 587 41.21 4.39 18.73
C ALA A 587 41.68 4.23 17.28
N GLN A 588 41.01 3.40 16.49
CA GLN A 588 41.36 3.14 15.09
C GLN A 588 40.13 3.17 14.21
N LYS A 589 40.31 3.58 12.95
CA LYS A 589 39.22 3.84 11.99
C LYS A 589 39.54 3.18 10.67
N PHE A 590 38.66 2.33 10.17
CA PHE A 590 38.89 1.57 8.94
C PHE A 590 37.76 1.76 7.93
N TYR A 591 38.10 1.68 6.64
CA TYR A 591 37.14 1.67 5.54
C TYR A 591 37.55 0.70 4.44
N GLN A 592 36.57 0.37 3.60
CA GLN A 592 36.75 -0.41 2.40
C GLN A 592 35.84 0.17 1.31
N ALA A 593 36.43 0.57 0.19
CA ALA A 593 35.69 0.76 -1.04
C ALA A 593 35.48 -0.61 -1.71
N LEU A 594 34.28 -0.84 -2.23
CA LEU A 594 33.94 -2.00 -3.03
C LEU A 594 33.32 -1.58 -4.34
N ASP A 595 33.53 -2.43 -5.34
CA ASP A 595 32.93 -2.32 -6.64
C ASP A 595 32.23 -3.62 -7.07
N CYS A 596 31.25 -3.51 -7.96
CA CYS A 596 30.46 -4.63 -8.45
C CYS A 596 30.38 -4.59 -9.97
N ASN A 597 30.71 -5.72 -10.60
CA ASN A 597 30.62 -5.93 -12.04
C ASN A 597 29.33 -6.68 -12.46
N ASN A 598 28.29 -6.56 -11.65
CA ASN A 598 26.98 -7.24 -11.71
C ASN A 598 26.96 -8.69 -11.22
N ASN A 599 28.11 -9.36 -11.11
CA ASN A 599 28.18 -10.73 -10.64
C ASN A 599 28.53 -10.79 -9.14
N GLU A 600 29.65 -10.17 -8.75
CA GLU A 600 30.18 -10.25 -7.38
C GLU A 600 30.62 -8.86 -6.87
N TRP A 601 30.50 -8.66 -5.55
CA TRP A 601 31.09 -7.51 -4.86
C TRP A 601 32.58 -7.75 -4.57
N ARG A 602 33.44 -7.04 -5.28
CA ARG A 602 34.92 -7.10 -5.16
C ARG A 602 35.44 -5.81 -4.51
N ALA A 603 36.76 -5.68 -4.42
CA ALA A 603 37.44 -4.43 -4.07
C ALA A 603 38.81 -4.38 -4.76
N ASN A 604 39.31 -3.20 -5.10
CA ASN A 604 40.55 -3.11 -5.87
C ASN A 604 41.81 -3.40 -5.02
N GLY A 605 42.40 -4.58 -5.25
CA GLY A 605 43.68 -5.02 -4.68
C GLY A 605 44.83 -4.02 -4.88
N MET A 606 44.89 -3.33 -6.03
CA MET A 606 45.93 -2.34 -6.33
C MET A 606 45.82 -1.08 -5.46
N GLN A 607 44.62 -0.78 -4.95
CA GLN A 607 44.38 0.31 -4.00
C GLN A 607 44.48 -0.12 -2.53
N GLY A 608 44.84 -1.39 -2.26
CA GLY A 608 45.04 -1.90 -0.90
C GLY A 608 43.76 -2.31 -0.17
N PHE A 609 42.67 -2.51 -0.90
CA PHE A 609 41.45 -3.15 -0.41
C PHE A 609 41.36 -4.59 -0.94
N PHE A 610 40.57 -5.43 -0.29
CA PHE A 610 40.22 -6.75 -0.82
C PHE A 610 38.85 -7.18 -0.28
N ASN A 611 38.03 -7.84 -1.09
CA ASN A 611 36.78 -8.46 -0.65
C ASN A 611 36.52 -9.70 -1.48
N ASP A 612 36.42 -10.85 -0.83
CA ASP A 612 35.84 -12.06 -1.39
C ASP A 612 34.84 -12.68 -0.41
N ASN A 613 33.68 -13.05 -0.94
CA ASN A 613 32.62 -13.77 -0.23
C ASN A 613 32.43 -15.19 -0.79
N PHE A 614 33.23 -15.59 -1.80
CA PHE A 614 33.29 -16.94 -2.36
C PHE A 614 31.96 -17.53 -2.87
N GLU A 615 31.01 -16.67 -3.23
CA GLU A 615 29.61 -17.01 -3.53
C GLU A 615 29.44 -17.99 -4.71
N THR A 616 30.31 -17.93 -5.73
CA THR A 616 30.13 -18.70 -6.98
C THR A 616 31.30 -19.62 -7.35
N ALA A 617 32.52 -19.09 -7.39
CA ALA A 617 33.72 -19.80 -7.84
C ALA A 617 34.98 -19.19 -7.21
N VAL A 618 36.12 -19.89 -7.31
CA VAL A 618 37.41 -19.31 -6.91
C VAL A 618 37.76 -18.23 -7.94
N ASN A 619 37.56 -16.96 -7.54
CA ASN A 619 37.69 -15.81 -8.43
C ASN A 619 39.13 -15.67 -8.98
N PRO A 620 39.35 -15.30 -10.26
CA PRO A 620 40.68 -15.12 -10.84
C PRO A 620 41.60 -14.09 -10.16
N GLU A 621 41.10 -13.26 -9.24
CA GLU A 621 41.95 -12.45 -8.34
C GLU A 621 42.80 -13.32 -7.38
N TRP A 622 42.48 -14.62 -7.22
CA TRP A 622 43.26 -15.62 -6.49
C TRP A 622 44.14 -16.49 -7.38
N THR A 623 45.39 -16.68 -6.98
CA THR A 623 46.30 -17.70 -7.50
C THR A 623 46.39 -18.89 -6.54
N ASN A 624 45.87 -20.05 -6.94
CA ASN A 624 46.13 -21.31 -6.24
C ASN A 624 47.52 -21.84 -6.63
N ALA A 625 48.38 -22.09 -5.64
CA ALA A 625 49.74 -22.58 -5.83
C ALA A 625 50.00 -23.95 -5.19
N THR A 626 49.45 -24.24 -3.99
CA THR A 626 49.55 -25.57 -3.36
C THR A 626 48.29 -25.96 -2.59
N GLY A 627 47.89 -27.22 -2.75
CA GLY A 627 46.74 -27.82 -2.08
C GLY A 627 45.45 -27.79 -2.90
N THR A 628 44.46 -28.57 -2.45
CA THR A 628 43.13 -28.64 -3.05
C THR A 628 42.26 -27.51 -2.51
N TRP A 629 41.97 -26.52 -3.37
CA TRP A 629 41.09 -25.38 -3.07
C TRP A 629 39.93 -25.34 -4.08
N SER A 630 38.71 -25.12 -3.60
CA SER A 630 37.48 -25.08 -4.40
C SER A 630 36.38 -24.32 -3.67
N ILE A 631 35.26 -23.99 -4.33
CA ILE A 631 34.07 -23.48 -3.62
C ILE A 631 33.16 -24.64 -3.25
N SER A 632 32.73 -24.68 -1.99
CA SER A 632 31.79 -25.66 -1.46
C SER A 632 30.82 -24.97 -0.50
N GLY A 633 29.51 -25.13 -0.74
CA GLY A 633 28.47 -24.51 0.09
C GLY A 633 28.39 -22.98 0.05
N GLY A 634 29.12 -22.31 -0.84
CA GLY A 634 29.28 -20.84 -0.86
C GLY A 634 30.51 -20.35 -0.10
N HIS A 635 31.44 -21.23 0.29
CA HIS A 635 32.66 -20.90 1.01
C HIS A 635 33.90 -21.44 0.28
N LEU A 636 35.07 -20.83 0.48
CA LEU A 636 36.35 -21.36 0.00
C LEU A 636 36.78 -22.57 0.83
N HIS A 637 36.63 -23.76 0.26
CA HIS A 637 36.98 -25.03 0.87
C HIS A 637 38.39 -25.48 0.51
N GLN A 638 39.18 -25.76 1.54
CA GLN A 638 40.50 -26.35 1.47
C GLN A 638 40.45 -27.79 2.02
N ALA A 639 40.66 -28.78 1.14
CA ALA A 639 40.41 -30.20 1.42
C ALA A 639 41.67 -31.10 1.51
N ASP A 640 42.84 -30.55 1.19
CA ASP A 640 44.13 -31.26 1.27
C ASP A 640 44.64 -31.31 2.73
N GLN A 641 44.17 -32.33 3.46
CA GLN A 641 44.57 -32.65 4.83
C GLN A 641 45.97 -33.30 4.94
N ALA A 642 46.67 -33.59 3.84
CA ALA A 642 48.00 -34.20 3.86
C ALA A 642 49.14 -33.15 3.92
N ASN A 643 48.82 -31.89 3.64
CA ASN A 643 49.78 -30.82 3.45
C ASN A 643 49.82 -29.87 4.66
N SER A 644 51.03 -29.48 5.09
CA SER A 644 51.30 -28.54 6.18
C SER A 644 51.73 -27.14 5.70
N ASN A 645 51.66 -26.92 4.38
CA ASN A 645 51.99 -25.69 3.68
C ASN A 645 51.16 -25.54 2.38
N THR A 646 49.84 -25.43 2.53
CA THR A 646 48.94 -25.05 1.43
C THR A 646 49.11 -23.56 1.11
N ASN A 647 48.74 -23.15 -0.11
CA ASN A 647 48.91 -21.79 -0.60
C ASN A 647 47.87 -21.43 -1.67
N ILE A 648 47.01 -20.49 -1.32
CA ILE A 648 46.25 -19.66 -2.26
C ILE A 648 46.50 -18.19 -1.89
N TYR A 649 46.71 -17.31 -2.86
CA TYR A 649 47.10 -15.92 -2.60
C TYR A 649 46.49 -14.92 -3.58
N ALA A 650 46.35 -13.66 -3.15
CA ALA A 650 45.78 -12.57 -3.93
C ALA A 650 46.65 -11.30 -3.79
N ALA A 651 46.61 -10.42 -4.80
CA ALA A 651 47.33 -9.16 -4.82
C ALA A 651 46.60 -8.08 -4.01
N VAL A 652 47.27 -7.52 -3.00
CA VAL A 652 46.74 -6.44 -2.14
C VAL A 652 47.89 -5.49 -1.77
N ASN A 653 47.88 -4.29 -2.34
CA ASN A 653 48.91 -3.26 -2.15
C ASN A 653 48.82 -2.63 -0.74
N GLN A 654 49.57 -3.16 0.22
CA GLN A 654 49.51 -2.79 1.63
C GLN A 654 50.46 -1.64 2.00
N ASN A 655 50.98 -0.91 1.02
CA ASN A 655 51.96 0.17 1.24
C ASN A 655 51.31 1.52 1.59
N GLY A 656 50.07 1.77 1.12
CA GLY A 656 49.44 3.09 1.06
C GLY A 656 48.73 3.60 2.32
N SER A 657 48.61 2.80 3.39
CA SER A 657 47.91 3.17 4.64
C SER A 657 48.76 2.84 5.86
N ASP A 658 48.59 3.55 6.98
CA ASP A 658 49.41 3.37 8.19
C ASP A 658 48.91 2.24 9.10
N SER A 659 47.65 1.85 8.94
CA SER A 659 47.13 0.61 9.52
C SER A 659 46.21 -0.12 8.55
N TYR A 660 46.11 -1.43 8.72
CA TYR A 660 45.25 -2.33 7.97
C TYR A 660 44.45 -3.20 8.93
N LEU A 661 43.20 -3.47 8.57
CA LEU A 661 42.35 -4.46 9.22
C LEU A 661 42.11 -5.60 8.22
N TYR A 662 42.52 -6.80 8.60
CA TYR A 662 42.23 -8.05 7.92
C TYR A 662 41.07 -8.72 8.65
N HIS A 663 40.08 -9.20 7.92
CA HIS A 663 38.88 -9.85 8.45
C HIS A 663 38.57 -11.08 7.59
N TRP A 664 38.23 -12.19 8.22
CA TRP A 664 37.66 -13.36 7.54
C TRP A 664 36.81 -14.17 8.51
N HIS A 665 35.93 -15.01 7.99
CA HIS A 665 35.33 -16.11 8.72
C HIS A 665 36.08 -17.41 8.40
N MET A 666 36.21 -18.31 9.37
CA MET A 666 36.75 -19.66 9.12
C MET A 666 36.02 -20.74 9.92
N ASN A 667 36.05 -21.97 9.41
CA ASN A 667 35.64 -23.18 10.12
C ASN A 667 36.73 -24.24 9.94
N ILE A 668 37.35 -24.70 11.04
CA ILE A 668 38.43 -25.70 11.01
C ILE A 668 37.85 -27.08 11.35
N SER A 669 38.16 -28.08 10.54
CA SER A 669 37.77 -29.48 10.73
C SER A 669 38.92 -30.44 10.35
N GLY A 670 38.59 -31.69 10.01
CA GLY A 670 39.56 -32.71 9.63
C GLY A 670 40.21 -33.44 10.81
N ASN A 671 41.01 -34.46 10.46
CA ASN A 671 41.50 -35.48 11.40
C ASN A 671 43.03 -35.53 11.56
N GLY A 672 43.77 -34.58 10.97
CA GLY A 672 45.23 -34.53 11.10
C GLY A 672 45.71 -34.06 12.48
N THR A 673 47.04 -34.01 12.66
CA THR A 673 47.68 -33.80 13.97
C THR A 673 48.12 -32.37 14.27
N ASN A 674 48.08 -31.48 13.27
CA ASN A 674 48.64 -30.13 13.31
C ASN A 674 47.58 -29.08 12.91
N ARG A 675 46.29 -29.38 13.14
CA ARG A 675 45.11 -28.70 12.56
C ARG A 675 45.09 -27.20 12.81
N ARG A 676 45.64 -26.45 11.86
CA ARG A 676 45.82 -25.00 11.97
C ARG A 676 45.45 -24.27 10.69
N ALA A 677 44.80 -23.12 10.82
CA ALA A 677 44.38 -22.29 9.70
C ALA A 677 44.62 -20.81 9.98
N GLY A 678 44.75 -20.02 8.93
CA GLY A 678 44.80 -18.57 9.02
C GLY A 678 45.36 -17.91 7.76
N ILE A 679 45.99 -16.74 7.93
CA ILE A 679 46.37 -15.84 6.84
C ILE A 679 47.78 -15.26 7.03
N HIS A 680 48.60 -15.37 5.98
CA HIS A 680 49.79 -14.57 5.78
C HIS A 680 49.35 -13.20 5.26
N PHE A 681 49.71 -12.14 5.99
CA PHE A 681 49.40 -10.76 5.65
C PHE A 681 50.67 -9.92 5.53
N PHE A 682 50.56 -8.77 4.87
CA PHE A 682 51.68 -7.86 4.62
C PHE A 682 52.85 -8.56 3.90
N CYS A 683 52.54 -9.34 2.85
CA CYS A 683 53.49 -10.22 2.18
C CYS A 683 54.15 -9.58 0.95
N ASP A 684 55.48 -9.65 0.85
CA ASP A 684 56.25 -9.18 -0.30
C ASP A 684 56.14 -10.12 -1.53
N ASP A 685 56.18 -11.43 -1.34
CA ASP A 685 56.06 -12.44 -2.40
C ASP A 685 55.49 -13.76 -1.85
N ALA A 686 54.22 -14.00 -2.13
CA ALA A 686 53.45 -15.17 -1.71
C ALA A 686 53.65 -16.40 -2.60
N SER A 687 54.37 -16.29 -3.73
CA SER A 687 54.77 -17.46 -4.53
C SER A 687 55.86 -18.29 -3.82
N GLN A 688 56.66 -17.66 -2.95
CA GLN A 688 57.67 -18.34 -2.14
C GLN A 688 57.04 -19.29 -1.11
N THR A 689 57.71 -20.41 -0.86
CA THR A 689 57.29 -21.48 0.07
C THR A 689 56.76 -20.96 1.41
N ASN A 690 57.38 -19.93 1.99
CA ASN A 690 56.99 -19.29 3.24
C ASN A 690 56.77 -17.78 3.09
N ARG A 691 56.28 -17.33 1.92
CA ARG A 691 55.73 -15.96 1.74
C ARG A 691 56.76 -14.86 2.04
N GLN A 692 58.00 -15.09 1.61
CA GLN A 692 59.16 -14.20 1.67
C GLN A 692 59.31 -13.40 2.98
N ASN A 693 58.96 -12.12 2.98
CA ASN A 693 58.72 -11.34 4.18
C ASN A 693 57.20 -11.22 4.33
N SER A 694 56.68 -11.58 5.50
CA SER A 694 55.25 -11.47 5.84
C SER A 694 55.05 -11.66 7.34
N TYR A 695 53.85 -11.37 7.82
CA TYR A 695 53.37 -11.91 9.10
C TYR A 695 52.39 -13.04 8.83
N MET A 696 52.24 -13.97 9.77
CA MET A 696 51.25 -15.04 9.71
C MET A 696 50.57 -15.18 11.06
N VAL A 697 49.25 -15.32 11.05
CA VAL A 697 48.48 -15.75 12.21
C VAL A 697 47.92 -17.14 11.94
N TYR A 698 48.12 -18.06 12.89
CA TYR A 698 47.40 -19.33 12.93
C TYR A 698 46.46 -19.39 14.13
N PHE A 699 45.29 -19.98 13.90
CA PHE A 699 44.43 -20.55 14.93
C PHE A 699 44.53 -22.07 14.89
N ARG A 700 44.54 -22.74 16.05
CA ARG A 700 44.88 -24.16 16.21
C ARG A 700 43.79 -24.96 16.92
N ALA A 701 43.15 -25.86 16.18
CA ALA A 701 42.13 -26.78 16.66
C ALA A 701 42.70 -28.14 17.14
N ASP A 702 44.02 -28.26 17.25
CA ASP A 702 44.71 -29.41 17.85
C ASP A 702 45.14 -29.18 19.30
N ASN A 703 45.29 -27.92 19.74
CA ASN A 703 45.84 -27.59 21.07
C ASN A 703 45.35 -26.27 21.70
N ASP A 704 44.25 -25.69 21.21
CA ASP A 704 43.65 -24.43 21.70
C ASP A 704 44.65 -23.26 21.78
N LYS A 705 45.22 -22.92 20.63
CA LYS A 705 46.21 -21.84 20.47
C LYS A 705 45.88 -20.85 19.36
N VAL A 706 46.33 -19.61 19.57
CA VAL A 706 46.57 -18.62 18.52
C VAL A 706 48.08 -18.31 18.49
N GLN A 707 48.66 -18.21 17.29
CA GLN A 707 50.10 -18.05 17.11
C GLN A 707 50.40 -16.94 16.11
N ILE A 708 51.15 -15.92 16.52
CA ILE A 708 51.73 -14.91 15.63
C ILE A 708 53.14 -15.37 15.22
N TYR A 709 53.44 -15.32 13.92
CA TYR A 709 54.77 -15.53 13.36
C TYR A 709 55.21 -14.32 12.53
N LYS A 710 56.49 -13.97 12.60
CA LYS A 710 57.17 -13.12 11.61
C LYS A 710 57.96 -13.98 10.65
N TYR A 711 57.79 -13.73 9.35
CA TYR A 711 58.62 -14.29 8.28
C TYR A 711 59.56 -13.21 7.75
N THR A 712 60.83 -13.56 7.58
CA THR A 712 61.85 -12.70 6.98
C THR A 712 62.78 -13.55 6.14
N ASN A 713 62.99 -13.16 4.88
CA ASN A 713 63.73 -13.93 3.88
C ASN A 713 63.32 -15.42 3.85
N ASN A 714 62.02 -15.67 3.71
CA ASN A 714 61.40 -16.99 3.58
C ASN A 714 61.58 -17.92 4.81
N THR A 715 62.00 -17.36 5.95
CA THR A 715 62.26 -18.05 7.23
C THR A 715 61.34 -17.50 8.30
N GLY A 716 60.60 -18.38 9.01
CA GLY A 716 59.61 -17.99 10.02
C GLY A 716 60.09 -18.16 11.45
N VAL A 717 59.77 -17.17 12.29
CA VAL A 717 59.97 -17.16 13.74
C VAL A 717 58.60 -17.08 14.43
N LEU A 718 58.40 -17.86 15.50
CA LEU A 718 57.21 -17.83 16.35
C LEU A 718 57.38 -16.74 17.39
N GLU A 719 56.45 -15.77 17.44
CA GLU A 719 56.54 -14.57 18.28
C GLU A 719 55.57 -14.62 19.47
N THR A 720 54.36 -15.21 19.29
CA THR A 720 53.40 -15.50 20.37
C THR A 720 52.80 -16.90 20.23
N ASP A 721 52.39 -17.50 21.36
CA ASP A 721 51.75 -18.82 21.45
C ASP A 721 50.66 -18.79 22.54
N ASP A 722 49.65 -17.95 22.33
CA ASP A 722 48.65 -17.62 23.35
C ASP A 722 47.48 -18.61 23.36
N ALA A 723 46.86 -18.80 24.52
CA ALA A 723 45.74 -19.73 24.68
C ALA A 723 44.45 -19.17 24.05
N CYS A 724 43.83 -19.95 23.17
CA CYS A 724 42.65 -19.54 22.41
C CYS A 724 41.79 -20.76 22.09
N ASN A 725 40.54 -20.81 22.56
CA ASN A 725 39.67 -21.97 22.38
C ASN A 725 39.18 -22.05 20.92
N VAL A 726 39.53 -23.11 20.19
CA VAL A 726 39.23 -23.30 18.76
C VAL A 726 38.63 -24.68 18.51
N ASN A 727 37.37 -24.86 18.90
CA ASN A 727 36.58 -26.05 18.60
C ASN A 727 36.51 -26.34 17.09
N VAL A 728 36.60 -27.61 16.71
CA VAL A 728 36.36 -28.05 15.33
C VAL A 728 34.90 -27.90 14.91
N ASN A 729 34.66 -27.84 13.60
CA ASN A 729 33.34 -27.70 12.96
C ASN A 729 32.58 -26.40 13.34
N THR A 730 33.24 -25.47 14.04
CA THR A 730 32.67 -24.21 14.53
C THR A 730 33.15 -23.06 13.65
N TRP A 731 32.22 -22.19 13.24
CA TRP A 731 32.54 -20.95 12.54
C TRP A 731 33.04 -19.88 13.51
N TYR A 732 34.11 -19.18 13.12
CA TYR A 732 34.71 -18.09 13.88
C TYR A 732 34.88 -16.84 13.02
N ASP A 733 34.58 -15.69 13.61
CA ASP A 733 34.95 -14.36 13.12
C ASP A 733 36.39 -14.05 13.53
N CYS A 734 37.27 -13.86 12.57
CA CYS A 734 38.70 -13.66 12.79
C CYS A 734 39.13 -12.29 12.27
N LYS A 735 39.80 -11.50 13.13
CA LYS A 735 40.33 -10.18 12.74
C LYS A 735 41.77 -10.00 13.16
N ILE A 736 42.55 -9.31 12.32
CA ILE A 736 43.89 -8.84 12.64
C ILE A 736 43.93 -7.35 12.35
N ILE A 737 44.36 -6.55 13.32
CA ILE A 737 44.75 -5.16 13.08
C ILE A 737 46.28 -5.08 13.08
N TYR A 738 46.84 -4.54 12.01
CA TYR A 738 48.26 -4.23 11.92
C TYR A 738 48.48 -2.72 11.77
N ASN A 739 49.44 -2.17 12.51
CA ASN A 739 49.92 -0.79 12.37
C ASN A 739 51.41 -0.82 12.00
N LYS A 740 51.75 -0.40 10.77
CA LYS A 740 53.14 -0.42 10.27
C LYS A 740 54.05 0.58 10.99
N THR A 741 53.48 1.65 11.54
CA THR A 741 54.19 2.77 12.17
C THR A 741 54.57 2.46 13.62
N SER A 742 53.76 1.68 14.35
CA SER A 742 54.08 1.19 15.69
C SER A 742 54.60 -0.25 15.74
N GLY A 743 54.42 -1.03 14.66
CA GLY A 743 54.68 -2.46 14.61
C GLY A 743 53.66 -3.32 15.37
N GLN A 744 52.58 -2.73 15.88
CA GLN A 744 51.58 -3.46 16.68
C GLN A 744 50.70 -4.37 15.80
N ILE A 745 50.58 -5.63 16.21
CA ILE A 745 49.68 -6.64 15.67
C ILE A 745 48.72 -7.06 16.79
N ASN A 746 47.43 -6.82 16.61
CA ASN A 746 46.36 -7.24 17.52
C ASN A 746 45.49 -8.28 16.82
N VAL A 747 45.29 -9.45 17.43
CA VAL A 747 44.55 -10.59 16.87
C VAL A 747 43.30 -10.84 17.69
N TYR A 748 42.16 -10.95 17.00
CA TYR A 748 40.84 -11.10 17.60
C TYR A 748 40.12 -12.33 17.07
N LEU A 749 39.36 -12.98 17.96
CA LEU A 749 38.44 -14.08 17.65
C LEU A 749 37.06 -13.74 18.22
N ASN A 750 36.01 -13.79 17.39
CA ASN A 750 34.65 -13.38 17.72
C ASN A 750 34.58 -11.99 18.38
N ASN A 751 35.34 -11.03 17.82
CA ASN A 751 35.60 -9.67 18.33
C ASN A 751 36.28 -9.55 19.71
N ALA A 752 36.67 -10.65 20.36
CA ALA A 752 37.49 -10.61 21.58
C ALA A 752 38.99 -10.62 21.23
N LEU A 753 39.81 -9.79 21.88
CA LEU A 753 41.27 -9.80 21.72
C LEU A 753 41.85 -11.10 22.32
N VAL A 754 42.60 -11.87 21.53
CA VAL A 754 43.16 -13.17 21.93
C VAL A 754 44.69 -13.27 21.83
N SER A 755 45.34 -12.40 21.06
CA SER A 755 46.80 -12.23 21.08
C SER A 755 47.17 -10.80 20.70
N SER A 756 48.30 -10.31 21.20
CA SER A 756 48.86 -9.01 20.84
C SER A 756 50.38 -9.08 20.88
N TRP A 757 51.01 -8.51 19.86
CA TRP A 757 52.47 -8.41 19.75
C TRP A 757 52.86 -7.07 19.14
N THR A 758 54.12 -6.66 19.31
CA THR A 758 54.66 -5.44 18.72
C THR A 758 56.03 -5.73 18.16
N ASP A 759 56.14 -5.67 16.84
CA ASP A 759 57.38 -5.90 16.12
C ASP A 759 58.36 -4.72 16.36
N PRO A 760 59.56 -4.95 16.91
CA PRO A 760 60.55 -3.90 17.12
C PRO A 760 61.21 -3.41 15.81
N ALA A 761 61.00 -4.11 14.69
CA ALA A 761 61.51 -3.76 13.37
C ALA A 761 60.46 -4.10 12.28
N PRO A 762 59.34 -3.34 12.22
CA PRO A 762 58.18 -3.69 11.41
C PRO A 762 58.47 -3.74 9.91
N LEU A 763 57.75 -4.61 9.20
CA LEU A 763 57.72 -4.62 7.75
C LEU A 763 57.04 -3.34 7.25
N VAL A 764 57.62 -2.72 6.20
CA VAL A 764 57.08 -1.49 5.59
C VAL A 764 56.66 -1.67 4.13
N THR A 765 56.89 -2.86 3.57
CA THR A 765 56.37 -3.28 2.26
C THR A 765 55.49 -4.53 2.38
N GLY A 766 54.45 -4.57 1.55
CA GLY A 766 53.61 -5.74 1.36
C GLY A 766 52.68 -5.54 0.16
N ILE A 767 52.59 -6.53 -0.72
CA ILE A 767 51.81 -6.47 -1.97
C ILE A 767 50.83 -7.64 -2.16
N GLN A 768 50.83 -8.63 -1.26
CA GLN A 768 49.96 -9.81 -1.32
C GLN A 768 49.41 -10.22 0.05
N ILE A 769 48.34 -11.00 0.03
CA ILE A 769 47.84 -11.81 1.15
C ILE A 769 47.78 -13.28 0.71
N SER A 770 47.94 -14.23 1.64
CA SER A 770 47.91 -15.67 1.32
C SER A 770 47.26 -16.47 2.44
N LEU A 771 46.27 -17.29 2.11
CA LEU A 771 45.69 -18.24 3.06
C LEU A 771 46.59 -19.49 3.17
N ARG A 772 46.71 -20.02 4.38
CA ARG A 772 47.54 -21.18 4.67
C ARG A 772 46.92 -22.02 5.78
N THR A 773 46.83 -23.32 5.51
CA THR A 773 46.38 -24.35 6.44
C THR A 773 47.50 -25.35 6.72
N GLY A 774 47.27 -26.25 7.68
CA GLY A 774 48.08 -27.45 7.83
C GLY A 774 47.31 -28.59 8.48
N GLU A 775 47.30 -29.76 7.82
CA GLU A 775 46.71 -31.01 8.31
C GLU A 775 45.23 -30.94 8.74
N CYS A 776 44.49 -29.94 8.26
CA CYS A 776 43.07 -29.74 8.51
C CYS A 776 42.28 -29.61 7.21
N ASP A 777 40.97 -29.75 7.33
CA ASP A 777 40.01 -29.41 6.30
C ASP A 777 39.34 -28.10 6.74
N VAL A 778 39.29 -27.08 5.87
CA VAL A 778 38.95 -25.72 6.29
C VAL A 778 38.01 -25.05 5.30
N LEU A 779 36.94 -24.45 5.81
CA LEU A 779 36.14 -23.47 5.08
C LEU A 779 36.61 -22.07 5.47
N TYR A 780 36.84 -21.20 4.48
CA TYR A 780 37.06 -19.77 4.63
C TYR A 780 35.92 -19.00 3.98
N ASP A 781 35.53 -17.89 4.59
CA ASP A 781 34.53 -16.97 4.04
C ASP A 781 34.89 -15.52 4.35
N ASP A 782 34.25 -14.56 3.69
CA ASP A 782 34.29 -13.13 3.98
C ASP A 782 35.70 -12.51 4.06
N VAL A 783 36.67 -13.01 3.28
CA VAL A 783 38.07 -12.57 3.33
C VAL A 783 38.19 -11.13 2.80
N LYS A 784 38.51 -10.21 3.72
CA LYS A 784 38.42 -8.77 3.52
C LYS A 784 39.65 -8.03 4.06
N VAL A 785 40.07 -7.00 3.34
CA VAL A 785 41.10 -6.04 3.77
C VAL A 785 40.54 -4.62 3.71
N TYR A 786 40.72 -3.89 4.82
CA TYR A 786 40.31 -2.51 5.02
C TYR A 786 41.54 -1.62 5.28
N LYS A 787 41.57 -0.41 4.72
CA LYS A 787 42.58 0.63 4.99
C LYS A 787 42.16 1.47 6.19
N SER A 788 43.12 2.08 6.86
CA SER A 788 42.83 3.13 7.86
C SER A 788 42.31 4.40 7.19
N ARG A 789 41.46 5.17 7.87
CA ARG A 789 40.89 6.44 7.36
C ARG A 789 40.94 7.61 8.33
N SER A 790 40.80 8.79 7.75
CA SER A 790 40.47 10.05 8.40
C SER A 790 38.95 10.19 8.66
N ALA A 791 38.44 11.42 8.62
CA ALA A 791 37.01 11.74 8.60
C ALA A 791 36.43 11.89 7.17
N ASN A 792 37.27 12.05 6.15
CA ASN A 792 36.87 12.24 4.75
C ASN A 792 37.89 11.58 3.83
N GLU A 793 37.47 10.58 3.06
CA GLU A 793 38.32 9.91 2.08
C GLU A 793 37.85 10.27 0.67
N ILE A 794 38.78 10.50 -0.26
CA ILE A 794 38.44 10.60 -1.68
C ILE A 794 38.32 9.17 -2.21
N ILE A 795 37.17 8.85 -2.80
CA ILE A 795 36.92 7.61 -3.52
C ILE A 795 37.10 7.91 -4.99
N THR A 796 38.11 7.30 -5.60
CA THR A 796 38.37 7.44 -7.04
C THR A 796 37.48 6.50 -7.85
N ILE A 797 36.98 6.98 -8.99
CA ILE A 797 36.10 6.19 -9.88
C ILE A 797 36.61 6.24 -11.32
N GLY A 798 36.58 5.12 -12.03
CA GLY A 798 37.06 5.07 -13.41
C GLY A 798 37.58 3.71 -13.84
N ASP A 799 38.82 3.66 -14.31
CA ASP A 799 39.45 2.46 -14.86
C ASP A 799 40.03 1.52 -13.78
N GLN A 800 40.86 0.55 -14.20
CA GLN A 800 41.49 -0.44 -13.32
C GLN A 800 42.37 0.14 -12.21
N THR A 801 42.75 1.43 -12.29
CA THR A 801 43.52 2.13 -11.26
C THR A 801 42.66 2.76 -10.16
N ALA A 802 41.35 2.93 -10.37
CA ALA A 802 40.44 3.57 -9.42
C ALA A 802 40.04 2.64 -8.25
N ASP A 803 39.57 3.22 -7.14
CA ASP A 803 38.98 2.45 -6.03
C ASP A 803 37.70 1.72 -6.47
N VAL A 804 36.97 2.31 -7.43
CA VAL A 804 35.76 1.76 -8.04
C VAL A 804 35.93 1.67 -9.57
N ARG A 805 36.03 0.44 -10.09
CA ARG A 805 36.34 0.13 -11.50
C ARG A 805 35.10 0.03 -12.41
N TYR A 806 33.89 0.21 -11.86
CA TYR A 806 32.62 -0.10 -12.54
C TYR A 806 31.49 0.92 -12.27
N GLN A 807 30.66 1.14 -13.29
CA GLN A 807 29.38 1.90 -13.21
C GLN A 807 28.21 0.95 -12.91
N ASN A 808 27.07 1.51 -12.48
CA ASN A 808 25.79 0.78 -12.41
C ASN A 808 25.49 0.13 -13.78
N SER A 809 24.98 -1.10 -13.80
CA SER A 809 24.47 -1.74 -15.04
C SER A 809 22.99 -1.52 -15.30
N ASN A 810 22.28 -1.03 -14.30
CA ASN A 810 20.91 -0.57 -14.37
C ASN A 810 20.62 0.37 -13.18
N PRO A 811 19.56 1.21 -13.26
CA PRO A 811 19.30 2.22 -12.24
C PRO A 811 18.95 1.68 -10.85
N ALA A 812 18.69 0.36 -10.72
CA ALA A 812 18.36 -0.30 -9.45
C ALA A 812 19.56 -1.03 -8.81
N ASN A 813 20.68 -1.20 -9.52
CA ASN A 813 21.86 -1.95 -9.05
C ASN A 813 23.09 -1.02 -8.87
N PRO A 814 23.32 -0.48 -7.66
CA PRO A 814 24.51 0.29 -7.32
C PRO A 814 25.79 -0.50 -7.61
N SER A 815 26.76 0.09 -8.30
CA SER A 815 28.08 -0.54 -8.51
C SER A 815 29.08 -0.26 -7.40
N CYS A 816 28.86 0.76 -6.55
CA CYS A 816 29.76 1.10 -5.45
C CYS A 816 29.12 0.82 -4.09
N ARG A 817 29.95 0.35 -3.13
CA ARG A 817 29.61 0.27 -1.72
C ARG A 817 30.81 0.69 -0.90
N ILE A 818 30.63 1.65 0.00
CA ILE A 818 31.62 1.97 1.03
C ILE A 818 31.21 1.26 2.32
N LYS A 819 32.16 0.58 2.97
CA LYS A 819 32.02 0.04 4.33
C LYS A 819 32.93 0.82 5.29
N THR A 820 32.56 0.88 6.56
CA THR A 820 33.45 1.34 7.64
C THR A 820 33.20 0.62 8.96
N ILE A 821 34.27 0.46 9.72
CA ILE A 821 34.29 -0.13 11.05
C ILE A 821 35.37 0.59 11.88
N ILE A 822 35.12 0.84 13.16
CA ILE A 822 36.08 1.50 14.05
C ILE A 822 36.28 0.67 15.32
N THR A 823 37.34 0.95 16.07
CA THR A 823 37.56 0.41 17.42
C THR A 823 37.63 1.50 18.47
N ASN A 824 37.26 1.16 19.71
CA ASN A 824 37.56 1.99 20.89
C ASN A 824 38.94 1.55 21.52
N PRO A 825 39.50 2.33 22.48
CA PRO A 825 40.78 1.98 23.13
C PRO A 825 40.81 0.64 23.87
N ASP A 826 39.65 0.14 24.31
CA ASP A 826 39.53 -1.16 24.98
C ASP A 826 39.52 -2.34 23.98
N GLY A 827 39.56 -2.05 22.67
CA GLY A 827 39.61 -3.04 21.59
C GLY A 827 38.26 -3.49 21.06
N TYR A 828 37.13 -2.92 21.50
CA TYR A 828 35.81 -3.27 20.98
C TYR A 828 35.58 -2.67 19.59
N PHE A 829 35.05 -3.47 18.68
CA PHE A 829 34.62 -3.03 17.34
C PHE A 829 33.20 -2.44 17.35
N SER A 830 32.96 -1.44 16.50
CA SER A 830 31.61 -1.01 16.14
C SER A 830 30.88 -2.07 15.29
N PRO A 831 29.55 -1.99 15.14
CA PRO A 831 28.86 -2.58 14.01
C PRO A 831 29.48 -2.14 12.68
N LEU A 832 29.40 -2.99 11.65
CA LEU A 832 29.87 -2.68 10.30
C LEU A 832 28.85 -1.76 9.61
N ALA A 833 29.17 -0.47 9.50
CA ALA A 833 28.35 0.47 8.74
C ALA A 833 28.67 0.37 7.24
N SER A 834 27.67 0.47 6.38
CA SER A 834 27.88 0.50 4.94
C SER A 834 26.85 1.37 4.20
N LYS A 835 27.22 1.85 3.01
CA LYS A 835 26.39 2.67 2.14
C LYS A 835 26.64 2.25 0.68
N ASN A 836 25.59 1.80 0.00
CA ASN A 836 25.60 1.68 -1.45
C ASN A 836 25.53 3.08 -2.08
N ILE A 837 26.24 3.27 -3.20
CA ILE A 837 26.37 4.52 -3.94
C ILE A 837 26.21 4.16 -5.43
N ASN A 838 25.37 4.91 -6.15
CA ASN A 838 25.23 4.69 -7.58
C ASN A 838 26.29 5.48 -8.34
N ILE A 839 26.85 4.85 -9.37
CA ILE A 839 27.93 5.42 -10.17
C ILE A 839 27.53 5.41 -11.65
N ASP A 840 27.60 6.57 -12.29
CA ASP A 840 27.42 6.72 -13.72
C ASP A 840 28.10 8.02 -14.16
N TRP A 841 29.14 7.88 -14.98
CA TRP A 841 29.95 8.95 -15.55
C TRP A 841 29.75 9.09 -17.08
N THR A 842 28.75 8.39 -17.64
CA THR A 842 28.40 8.48 -19.07
C THR A 842 27.11 9.27 -19.28
N PRO A 843 27.03 10.18 -20.27
CA PRO A 843 25.80 10.87 -20.61
C PRO A 843 24.83 9.94 -21.38
N PRO A 844 23.51 10.26 -21.38
CA PRO A 844 22.52 9.50 -22.14
C PRO A 844 22.77 9.59 -23.65
N GLN A 845 22.16 8.69 -24.43
CA GLN A 845 22.26 8.73 -25.89
C GLN A 845 21.61 10.00 -26.50
N ALA A 846 22.00 10.33 -27.73
CA ALA A 846 21.37 11.38 -28.51
C ALA A 846 19.96 10.96 -28.99
N VAL A 847 19.11 11.94 -29.32
CA VAL A 847 17.77 11.71 -29.86
C VAL A 847 17.63 12.31 -31.26
N LEU A 848 16.87 11.64 -32.12
CA LEU A 848 16.39 12.22 -33.38
C LEU A 848 15.10 12.99 -33.07
N ILE A 849 14.97 14.21 -33.62
CA ILE A 849 13.86 15.12 -33.39
C ILE A 849 13.20 15.41 -34.74
N ASN A 850 11.88 15.38 -34.76
CA ASN A 850 11.02 15.66 -35.90
C ASN A 850 10.17 16.89 -35.55
N ASP A 851 10.12 17.92 -36.40
CA ASP A 851 9.46 19.21 -36.10
C ASP A 851 7.93 19.21 -36.36
N GLY A 852 7.29 18.06 -36.15
CA GLY A 852 5.84 17.88 -36.28
C GLY A 852 5.22 17.05 -35.15
N SER A 853 3.91 16.86 -35.20
CA SER A 853 3.14 16.13 -34.17
C SER A 853 3.37 14.62 -34.14
N SER A 854 3.91 14.03 -35.21
CA SER A 854 3.98 12.57 -35.38
C SER A 854 4.97 12.14 -36.47
N GLN A 855 4.93 12.80 -37.62
CA GLN A 855 6.00 12.77 -38.62
C GLN A 855 6.79 14.08 -38.55
N ASP A 856 7.92 14.10 -39.22
CA ASP A 856 8.70 15.30 -39.46
C ASP A 856 8.06 16.16 -40.58
N VAL A 857 8.21 17.49 -40.49
CA VAL A 857 7.57 18.43 -41.42
C VAL A 857 8.42 19.69 -41.65
N ASP A 858 8.73 19.98 -42.90
CA ASP A 858 9.49 21.20 -43.28
C ASP A 858 8.67 22.49 -43.12
N THR A 859 7.34 22.42 -42.94
CA THR A 859 6.44 23.60 -43.04
C THR A 859 5.18 23.51 -42.19
N VAL A 860 4.82 24.61 -41.51
CA VAL A 860 3.55 24.80 -40.76
C VAL A 860 2.79 26.05 -41.19
N TYR A 861 1.46 25.96 -41.21
CA TYR A 861 0.56 26.99 -41.74
C TYR A 861 -0.05 27.88 -40.64
N THR A 862 0.60 28.01 -39.48
CA THR A 862 0.11 28.82 -38.34
C THR A 862 1.21 29.70 -37.77
N ASN A 863 0.84 30.87 -37.24
CA ASN A 863 1.77 31.85 -36.66
C ASN A 863 2.00 31.70 -35.14
N SER A 864 1.38 30.70 -34.50
CA SER A 864 1.27 30.69 -33.03
C SER A 864 1.36 29.30 -32.38
N ILE A 865 1.54 28.23 -33.18
CA ILE A 865 1.73 26.87 -32.69
C ILE A 865 2.95 26.25 -33.36
N LEU A 866 3.88 25.73 -32.55
CA LEU A 866 4.91 24.78 -32.97
C LEU A 866 4.74 23.47 -32.21
N GLN A 867 5.15 22.36 -32.83
CA GLN A 867 5.07 21.01 -32.27
C GLN A 867 6.32 20.23 -32.67
N ALA A 868 6.76 19.29 -31.83
CA ALA A 868 7.81 18.35 -32.18
C ALA A 868 7.64 17.01 -31.46
N ASN A 869 8.23 15.96 -32.02
CA ASN A 869 8.36 14.64 -31.39
C ASN A 869 9.78 14.11 -31.57
N TRP A 870 10.23 13.22 -30.69
CA TRP A 870 11.58 12.66 -30.76
C TRP A 870 11.66 11.20 -30.36
N THR A 871 12.74 10.53 -30.78
CA THR A 871 13.03 9.16 -30.34
C THR A 871 13.32 9.13 -28.83
N ALA A 872 12.87 8.09 -28.13
CA ALA A 872 13.28 7.87 -26.74
C ALA A 872 14.80 7.64 -26.67
N SER A 873 15.49 8.43 -25.85
CA SER A 873 16.88 8.18 -25.47
C SER A 873 16.97 6.91 -24.63
N SER A 874 18.15 6.29 -24.65
CA SER A 874 18.52 5.25 -23.68
C SER A 874 19.71 5.69 -22.83
N ASP A 875 19.76 5.15 -21.62
CA ASP A 875 20.89 5.21 -20.71
C ASP A 875 20.86 3.90 -19.91
N THR A 876 21.95 3.14 -19.93
CA THR A 876 22.00 1.82 -19.29
C THR A 876 22.21 1.92 -17.78
N ASN A 877 22.90 2.95 -17.29
CA ASN A 877 23.47 2.95 -15.95
C ASN A 877 22.53 3.63 -14.94
N SER A 878 22.08 4.84 -15.28
CA SER A 878 21.20 5.67 -14.45
C SER A 878 19.81 5.91 -15.06
N GLY A 879 19.63 5.56 -16.34
CA GLY A 879 18.34 5.63 -17.03
C GLY A 879 17.92 7.08 -17.33
N ILE A 880 16.87 7.28 -18.13
CA ILE A 880 16.40 8.64 -18.43
C ILE A 880 15.57 9.18 -17.27
N LEU A 881 16.00 10.32 -16.72
CA LEU A 881 15.28 11.07 -15.69
C LEU A 881 14.21 11.96 -16.32
N LYS A 882 14.56 12.68 -17.40
CA LYS A 882 13.67 13.57 -18.14
C LYS A 882 14.24 14.03 -19.48
N TYR A 883 13.37 14.59 -20.31
CA TYR A 883 13.71 15.48 -21.41
C TYR A 883 13.41 16.93 -21.01
N MET A 884 14.25 17.84 -21.47
CA MET A 884 13.91 19.26 -21.58
C MET A 884 13.88 19.65 -23.06
N TYR A 885 13.07 20.63 -23.44
CA TYR A 885 13.10 21.20 -24.79
C TYR A 885 13.28 22.72 -24.75
N ALA A 886 13.81 23.26 -25.84
CA ALA A 886 13.87 24.68 -26.15
C ALA A 886 13.50 24.88 -27.62
N ILE A 887 13.14 26.12 -28.01
CA ILE A 887 12.92 26.49 -29.41
C ILE A 887 13.78 27.71 -29.73
N GLY A 888 14.55 27.60 -30.81
CA GLY A 888 15.42 28.66 -31.32
C GLY A 888 14.97 29.17 -32.69
N SER A 889 15.28 30.43 -33.00
CA SER A 889 15.33 30.95 -34.38
C SER A 889 16.56 30.45 -35.16
N VAL A 890 17.53 29.85 -34.46
CA VAL A 890 18.73 29.18 -34.98
C VAL A 890 18.89 27.83 -34.27
N ALA A 891 19.43 26.83 -34.96
CA ALA A 891 19.66 25.50 -34.43
C ALA A 891 20.57 25.52 -33.18
N GLY A 892 20.04 25.11 -32.02
CA GLY A 892 20.75 25.07 -30.74
C GLY A 892 20.41 26.22 -29.78
N ASP A 893 19.77 27.29 -30.28
CA ASP A 893 19.38 28.44 -29.47
C ASP A 893 18.05 28.22 -28.72
N SER A 894 17.71 29.19 -27.87
CA SER A 894 16.53 29.13 -26.98
C SER A 894 15.88 30.51 -26.77
N ASP A 895 15.96 31.35 -27.81
CA ASP A 895 15.51 32.74 -27.83
C ASP A 895 13.98 32.87 -27.94
N LEU A 896 13.31 31.93 -28.64
CA LEU A 896 11.85 31.87 -28.70
C LEU A 896 11.25 31.16 -27.48
N VAL A 897 11.83 30.03 -27.07
CA VAL A 897 11.43 29.26 -25.88
C VAL A 897 12.66 28.77 -25.12
N ALA A 898 12.86 29.33 -23.92
CA ALA A 898 13.87 28.89 -22.96
C ALA A 898 13.60 27.45 -22.46
N TRP A 899 14.66 26.73 -22.06
CA TRP A 899 14.65 25.33 -21.63
C TRP A 899 13.51 24.97 -20.65
N ALA A 900 12.46 24.35 -21.17
CA ALA A 900 11.29 23.87 -20.44
C ALA A 900 11.44 22.38 -20.07
N ASP A 901 10.90 21.98 -18.92
CA ASP A 901 10.87 20.59 -18.47
C ASP A 901 9.68 19.83 -19.09
N ASN A 902 9.92 18.66 -19.68
CA ASN A 902 8.89 17.86 -20.33
C ASN A 902 8.61 16.53 -19.61
N GLY A 903 9.27 16.28 -18.46
CA GLY A 903 9.27 14.95 -17.83
C GLY A 903 9.78 13.88 -18.79
N LEU A 904 9.12 12.73 -18.84
CA LEU A 904 9.48 11.62 -19.75
C LEU A 904 8.77 11.67 -21.11
N ASN A 905 8.02 12.74 -21.41
CA ASN A 905 7.30 12.86 -22.69
C ASN A 905 8.28 13.08 -23.84
N THR A 906 8.13 12.32 -24.92
CA THR A 906 8.95 12.42 -26.14
C THR A 906 8.29 13.28 -27.24
N SER A 907 7.47 14.25 -26.84
CA SER A 907 6.87 15.24 -27.73
C SER A 907 6.48 16.50 -26.95
N ALA A 908 6.44 17.64 -27.65
CA ALA A 908 6.04 18.93 -27.10
C ALA A 908 5.14 19.67 -28.09
N SER A 909 4.24 20.52 -27.58
CA SER A 909 3.43 21.45 -28.37
C SER A 909 3.35 22.77 -27.62
N VAL A 910 3.84 23.84 -28.24
CA VAL A 910 3.86 25.18 -27.66
C VAL A 910 2.89 26.06 -28.43
N ASN A 911 1.98 26.69 -27.70
CA ASN A 911 0.88 27.50 -28.22
C ASN A 911 1.04 28.95 -27.75
N GLY A 912 0.53 29.92 -28.52
CA GLY A 912 0.63 31.34 -28.21
C GLY A 912 2.01 31.95 -28.52
N LEU A 913 2.75 31.33 -29.45
CA LEU A 913 3.99 31.89 -30.00
C LEU A 913 3.69 33.10 -30.90
N ASN A 914 4.71 33.93 -31.14
CA ASN A 914 4.67 35.02 -32.12
C ASN A 914 5.64 34.68 -33.27
N LEU A 915 5.22 33.77 -34.15
CA LEU A 915 6.04 33.30 -35.26
C LEU A 915 5.99 34.25 -36.44
N THR A 916 7.12 34.42 -37.13
CA THR A 916 7.22 35.27 -38.32
C THR A 916 7.01 34.44 -39.59
N ASN A 917 6.17 34.93 -40.51
CA ASN A 917 5.95 34.29 -41.81
C ASN A 917 7.26 34.26 -42.62
N GLY A 918 7.59 33.12 -43.22
CA GLY A 918 8.86 32.88 -43.93
C GLY A 918 10.08 32.57 -43.04
N GLN A 919 9.93 32.54 -41.71
CA GLN A 919 11.03 32.18 -40.78
C GLN A 919 11.04 30.68 -40.47
N GLN A 920 12.24 30.11 -40.36
CA GLN A 920 12.47 28.74 -39.87
C GLN A 920 12.75 28.74 -38.35
N TYR A 921 12.26 27.73 -37.64
CA TYR A 921 12.46 27.55 -36.19
C TYR A 921 12.88 26.11 -35.88
N PHE A 922 13.69 25.92 -34.83
CA PHE A 922 14.34 24.64 -34.51
C PHE A 922 13.99 24.21 -33.09
N TYR A 923 13.65 22.93 -32.88
CA TYR A 923 13.57 22.34 -31.55
C TYR A 923 14.92 21.77 -31.11
N SER A 924 15.39 22.21 -29.95
CA SER A 924 16.51 21.56 -29.25
C SER A 924 15.99 20.75 -28.07
N VAL A 925 16.34 19.47 -28.01
CA VAL A 925 15.97 18.55 -26.93
C VAL A 925 17.21 18.14 -26.14
N LYS A 926 17.07 18.09 -24.83
CA LYS A 926 18.11 17.72 -23.86
C LYS A 926 17.63 16.52 -23.06
N ALA A 927 18.10 15.33 -23.41
CA ALA A 927 17.91 14.13 -22.60
C ALA A 927 18.80 14.23 -21.37
N VAL A 928 18.25 14.01 -20.17
CA VAL A 928 18.96 14.05 -18.89
C VAL A 928 18.80 12.68 -18.22
N ASN A 929 19.91 12.08 -17.79
CA ASN A 929 19.90 10.78 -17.12
C ASN A 929 19.74 10.89 -15.59
N GLY A 930 19.61 9.75 -14.91
CA GLY A 930 19.43 9.67 -13.46
C GLY A 930 20.59 10.27 -12.65
N ALA A 931 21.81 10.27 -13.20
CA ALA A 931 22.99 10.90 -12.63
C ALA A 931 23.07 12.42 -12.89
N GLY A 932 22.18 12.98 -13.71
CA GLY A 932 22.14 14.40 -14.07
C GLY A 932 23.05 14.80 -15.24
N LEU A 933 23.70 13.82 -15.88
CA LEU A 933 24.42 14.04 -17.14
C LEU A 933 23.41 14.18 -18.29
N ALA A 934 23.77 14.93 -19.33
CA ALA A 934 22.83 15.29 -20.38
C ALA A 934 23.45 15.34 -21.77
N THR A 935 22.67 14.93 -22.76
CA THR A 935 22.99 15.03 -24.19
C THR A 935 21.97 15.95 -24.86
N ILE A 936 22.45 16.88 -25.67
CA ILE A 936 21.63 17.82 -26.45
C ILE A 936 21.59 17.35 -27.91
N SER A 937 20.42 17.45 -28.52
CA SER A 937 20.18 17.22 -29.94
C SER A 937 19.28 18.35 -30.46
N THR A 938 19.32 18.62 -31.76
CA THR A 938 18.48 19.66 -32.40
C THR A 938 17.96 19.12 -33.73
N SER A 939 16.75 19.52 -34.12
CA SER A 939 16.17 19.26 -35.43
C SER A 939 16.84 20.07 -36.56
N ASP A 940 16.43 19.83 -37.80
CA ASP A 940 16.82 20.55 -39.01
C ASP A 940 15.88 21.70 -39.41
N GLY A 941 14.72 21.83 -38.75
CA GLY A 941 13.98 23.09 -38.62
C GLY A 941 12.74 23.24 -39.51
N VAL A 942 11.65 23.75 -38.92
CA VAL A 942 10.36 23.94 -39.60
C VAL A 942 10.10 25.40 -40.01
N CYS A 943 9.67 25.62 -41.24
CA CYS A 943 9.33 26.93 -41.80
C CYS A 943 7.86 27.32 -41.54
N VAL A 944 7.59 28.60 -41.33
CA VAL A 944 6.22 29.11 -41.13
C VAL A 944 5.69 29.72 -42.43
N ALA A 945 4.63 29.15 -42.97
CA ALA A 945 4.05 29.50 -44.27
C ALA A 945 2.53 29.72 -44.16
N ILE A 946 2.13 30.91 -43.70
CA ILE A 946 0.71 31.26 -43.54
C ILE A 946 0.12 31.56 -44.93
N ALA A 947 -1.04 31.00 -45.25
CA ALA A 947 -1.76 31.33 -46.48
C ALA A 947 -2.14 32.82 -46.51
N PRO A 948 -2.07 33.48 -47.68
CA PRO A 948 -2.52 34.86 -47.81
C PRO A 948 -4.05 34.96 -47.80
N LEU A 949 -4.56 36.20 -47.70
CA LEU A 949 -5.97 36.51 -47.82
C LEU A 949 -6.13 37.78 -48.67
N ALA A 950 -6.79 37.68 -49.81
CA ALA A 950 -7.06 38.78 -50.74
C ALA A 950 -8.14 39.73 -50.18
N LEU A 951 -7.82 41.01 -50.04
CA LEU A 951 -8.77 42.02 -49.55
C LEU A 951 -8.47 43.41 -50.12
N PHE A 952 -9.50 44.10 -50.62
CA PHE A 952 -9.35 45.48 -51.12
C PHE A 952 -10.63 46.32 -50.98
N ASN A 953 -10.54 47.62 -51.23
CA ASN A 953 -11.68 48.51 -51.52
C ASN A 953 -11.41 49.39 -52.76
N ALA A 954 -12.45 50.12 -53.19
CA ALA A 954 -12.39 51.18 -54.19
C ALA A 954 -12.74 52.54 -53.52
N SER A 955 -12.28 53.64 -54.09
CA SER A 955 -12.56 55.01 -53.63
C SER A 955 -14.01 55.44 -53.88
N ASP A 956 -14.61 54.96 -54.97
CA ASP A 956 -16.03 55.07 -55.30
C ASP A 956 -16.47 53.80 -56.06
N THR A 957 -17.77 53.58 -56.15
CA THR A 957 -18.41 52.45 -56.84
C THR A 957 -19.53 52.87 -57.79
N VAL A 958 -19.97 54.14 -57.79
CA VAL A 958 -20.95 54.66 -58.75
C VAL A 958 -20.47 56.00 -59.29
N ILE A 959 -20.10 56.02 -60.57
CA ILE A 959 -19.38 57.14 -61.22
C ILE A 959 -20.01 57.51 -62.58
N CYS A 960 -19.53 58.60 -63.18
CA CYS A 960 -19.88 59.01 -64.54
C CYS A 960 -18.86 58.50 -65.57
N GLU A 961 -19.25 58.46 -66.85
CA GLU A 961 -18.30 58.21 -67.95
C GLU A 961 -17.13 59.21 -67.95
N GLY A 962 -15.90 58.71 -67.84
CA GLY A 962 -14.65 59.46 -67.81
C GLY A 962 -14.03 59.69 -66.42
N ASP A 963 -14.61 59.14 -65.36
CA ASP A 963 -14.10 59.27 -63.98
C ASP A 963 -12.99 58.24 -63.64
N VAL A 964 -12.23 58.52 -62.57
CA VAL A 964 -11.09 57.72 -62.11
C VAL A 964 -11.34 57.15 -60.70
N VAL A 965 -11.10 55.86 -60.52
CA VAL A 965 -11.24 55.12 -59.27
C VAL A 965 -9.85 54.71 -58.75
N ALA A 966 -9.58 54.91 -57.46
CA ALA A 966 -8.40 54.38 -56.78
C ALA A 966 -8.76 53.16 -55.92
N TYR A 967 -7.87 52.17 -55.84
CA TYR A 967 -8.07 50.95 -55.07
C TYR A 967 -7.02 50.81 -53.98
N ASN A 968 -7.46 50.40 -52.79
CA ASN A 968 -6.56 50.18 -51.66
C ASN A 968 -6.55 48.70 -51.28
N ASN A 969 -5.35 48.14 -51.15
CA ASN A 969 -5.10 46.79 -50.66
C ASN A 969 -5.15 46.73 -49.13
N TYR A 970 -5.70 45.63 -48.61
CA TYR A 970 -5.69 45.25 -47.19
C TYR A 970 -5.40 43.75 -47.01
N SER A 971 -4.80 43.12 -48.03
CA SER A 971 -4.51 41.68 -48.04
C SER A 971 -3.48 41.32 -46.98
N MET A 972 -3.60 40.12 -46.40
CA MET A 972 -2.70 39.63 -45.34
C MET A 972 -1.80 38.51 -45.85
N ASN A 973 -0.62 38.36 -45.23
CA ASN A 973 0.40 37.33 -45.48
C ASN A 973 0.88 37.18 -46.94
N ALA A 974 0.71 38.23 -47.76
CA ALA A 974 1.09 38.26 -49.17
C ALA A 974 2.33 39.14 -49.41
N ASP A 975 3.17 38.69 -50.34
CA ASP A 975 4.36 39.39 -50.84
C ASP A 975 4.15 39.96 -52.26
N ASN A 976 3.24 39.39 -53.06
CA ASN A 976 2.92 39.83 -54.43
C ASN A 976 1.41 40.08 -54.63
N PHE A 977 1.08 40.97 -55.58
CA PHE A 977 -0.29 41.43 -55.88
C PHE A 977 -0.52 41.47 -57.39
N TYR A 978 -1.66 40.95 -57.86
CA TYR A 978 -2.05 40.92 -59.27
C TYR A 978 -3.51 41.35 -59.41
N TRP A 979 -3.73 42.51 -60.05
CA TRP A 979 -5.05 43.11 -60.22
C TRP A 979 -5.56 42.99 -61.65
N ASN A 980 -6.89 42.84 -61.78
CA ASN A 980 -7.62 42.84 -63.04
C ASN A 980 -8.86 43.77 -62.92
N PHE A 981 -9.05 44.63 -63.91
CA PHE A 981 -10.07 45.69 -63.96
C PHE A 981 -10.85 45.60 -65.27
N GLU A 982 -12.02 44.94 -65.24
CA GLU A 982 -12.86 44.81 -66.44
C GLU A 982 -13.34 46.20 -66.89
N GLY A 983 -13.21 46.53 -68.18
CA GLY A 983 -13.58 47.84 -68.73
C GLY A 983 -12.71 49.03 -68.26
N GLY A 984 -11.74 48.79 -67.36
CA GLY A 984 -10.87 49.82 -66.82
C GLY A 984 -9.62 50.10 -67.68
N SER A 985 -9.10 51.32 -67.56
CA SER A 985 -7.84 51.76 -68.17
C SER A 985 -6.86 52.25 -67.09
N PRO A 986 -5.74 51.54 -66.82
CA PRO A 986 -5.32 50.27 -67.42
C PRO A 986 -6.15 49.07 -66.92
N PRO A 987 -6.27 47.98 -67.71
CA PRO A 987 -7.10 46.83 -67.35
C PRO A 987 -6.45 45.87 -66.34
N ALA A 988 -5.20 46.09 -65.94
CA ALA A 988 -4.49 45.27 -64.96
C ALA A 988 -3.36 46.06 -64.27
N SER A 989 -2.93 45.61 -63.09
CA SER A 989 -1.78 46.20 -62.37
C SER A 989 -1.10 45.17 -61.44
N ALA A 990 0.17 45.41 -61.12
CA ALA A 990 0.92 44.69 -60.07
C ALA A 990 1.38 45.64 -58.94
N GLN A 991 0.79 46.84 -58.87
CA GLN A 991 1.01 47.77 -57.76
C GLN A 991 0.12 47.38 -56.57
N GLU A 992 0.60 47.56 -55.35
CA GLU A 992 -0.20 47.30 -54.15
C GLU A 992 -1.48 48.16 -54.10
N ASN A 993 -1.42 49.43 -54.53
CA ASN A 993 -2.55 50.37 -54.47
C ASN A 993 -2.69 51.14 -55.81
N PRO A 994 -3.40 50.59 -56.82
CA PRO A 994 -3.51 51.16 -58.17
C PRO A 994 -4.67 52.16 -58.35
N ALA A 995 -4.69 52.87 -59.49
CA ALA A 995 -5.81 53.73 -59.91
C ALA A 995 -6.12 53.56 -61.41
N VAL A 996 -7.40 53.67 -61.77
CA VAL A 996 -7.98 53.18 -63.05
C VAL A 996 -9.10 54.12 -63.53
N THR A 997 -9.15 54.40 -64.83
CA THR A 997 -10.17 55.26 -65.48
C THR A 997 -11.26 54.42 -66.15
N TYR A 998 -12.50 54.88 -66.16
CA TYR A 998 -13.63 54.20 -66.81
C TYR A 998 -14.33 55.12 -67.84
N ASP A 999 -13.98 54.95 -69.12
CA ASP A 999 -14.41 55.84 -70.21
C ASP A 999 -15.78 55.50 -70.84
N SER A 1000 -16.46 54.43 -70.39
CA SER A 1000 -17.72 53.95 -70.96
C SER A 1000 -18.72 53.46 -69.90
N SER A 1001 -20.00 53.78 -70.08
CA SER A 1001 -21.08 53.35 -69.20
C SER A 1001 -21.26 51.83 -69.17
N GLY A 1002 -21.60 51.28 -68.00
CA GLY A 1002 -21.61 49.85 -67.75
C GLY A 1002 -21.55 49.47 -66.28
N VAL A 1003 -21.38 48.17 -66.02
CA VAL A 1003 -21.20 47.59 -64.68
C VAL A 1003 -20.05 46.59 -64.77
N PHE A 1004 -19.01 46.78 -63.96
CA PHE A 1004 -17.69 46.18 -64.19
C PHE A 1004 -17.17 45.40 -62.98
N ASN A 1005 -16.50 44.27 -63.24
CA ASN A 1005 -15.85 43.46 -62.22
C ASN A 1005 -14.45 43.99 -61.86
N VAL A 1006 -14.04 43.74 -60.62
CA VAL A 1006 -12.66 44.02 -60.14
C VAL A 1006 -12.15 42.80 -59.39
N GLU A 1007 -10.91 42.42 -59.65
CA GLU A 1007 -10.27 41.21 -59.15
C GLU A 1007 -8.85 41.51 -58.63
N LEU A 1008 -8.49 40.84 -57.54
CA LEU A 1008 -7.15 40.86 -56.93
C LEU A 1008 -6.76 39.44 -56.52
N GLU A 1009 -5.72 38.90 -57.15
CA GLU A 1009 -4.98 37.71 -56.68
C GLU A 1009 -3.74 38.15 -55.89
N VAL A 1010 -3.41 37.42 -54.84
CA VAL A 1010 -2.23 37.67 -54.00
C VAL A 1010 -1.47 36.37 -53.71
N GLU A 1011 -0.15 36.44 -53.67
CA GLU A 1011 0.73 35.31 -53.38
C GLU A 1011 1.60 35.58 -52.15
N GLY A 1012 1.87 34.54 -51.35
CA GLY A 1012 2.81 34.57 -50.24
C GLY A 1012 3.33 33.16 -49.89
N PRO A 1013 4.10 33.00 -48.80
CA PRO A 1013 4.77 31.74 -48.48
C PRO A 1013 3.84 30.53 -48.34
N GLY A 1014 2.60 30.75 -47.86
CA GLY A 1014 1.58 29.69 -47.72
C GLY A 1014 0.67 29.46 -48.92
N GLY A 1015 0.95 30.04 -50.10
CA GLY A 1015 0.17 29.85 -51.33
C GLY A 1015 -0.40 31.15 -51.92
N SER A 1016 -1.54 31.09 -52.60
CA SER A 1016 -2.26 32.25 -53.14
C SER A 1016 -3.73 32.30 -52.71
N ASP A 1017 -4.35 33.47 -52.83
CA ASP A 1017 -5.79 33.69 -52.66
C ASP A 1017 -6.29 34.77 -53.65
N THR A 1018 -7.57 34.72 -54.03
CA THR A 1018 -8.14 35.59 -55.08
C THR A 1018 -9.52 36.11 -54.70
N LEU A 1019 -9.66 37.44 -54.61
CA LEU A 1019 -10.92 38.12 -54.37
C LEU A 1019 -11.44 38.76 -55.65
N VAL A 1020 -12.60 38.28 -56.13
CA VAL A 1020 -13.35 38.89 -57.24
C VAL A 1020 -14.60 39.59 -56.72
N LYS A 1021 -14.71 40.90 -56.94
CA LYS A 1021 -15.92 41.67 -56.68
C LYS A 1021 -16.70 41.86 -57.98
N GLN A 1022 -17.79 41.12 -58.09
CA GLN A 1022 -18.69 41.14 -59.23
C GLN A 1022 -19.50 42.45 -59.27
N GLY A 1023 -19.53 43.12 -60.42
CA GLY A 1023 -20.28 44.36 -60.66
C GLY A 1023 -19.92 45.52 -59.73
N TYR A 1024 -18.65 45.62 -59.32
CA TYR A 1024 -18.22 46.51 -58.24
C TYR A 1024 -18.21 48.00 -58.62
N ILE A 1025 -17.98 48.33 -59.90
CA ILE A 1025 -18.02 49.71 -60.41
C ILE A 1025 -19.21 49.85 -61.37
N THR A 1026 -20.08 50.83 -61.13
CA THR A 1026 -21.20 51.21 -62.02
C THR A 1026 -20.93 52.58 -62.63
N VAL A 1027 -21.08 52.70 -63.95
CA VAL A 1027 -20.70 53.90 -64.72
C VAL A 1027 -21.91 54.40 -65.51
N SER A 1028 -22.31 55.66 -65.30
CA SER A 1028 -23.57 56.25 -65.80
C SER A 1028 -23.39 57.22 -66.98
N PRO A 1029 -24.30 57.21 -67.98
CA PRO A 1029 -24.24 58.07 -69.17
C PRO A 1029 -24.87 59.48 -68.97
N LYS A 1030 -24.55 60.40 -69.90
CA LYS A 1030 -24.96 61.82 -69.87
C LYS A 1030 -26.15 62.10 -70.84
N PRO A 1031 -27.10 62.98 -70.48
CA PRO A 1031 -28.36 63.18 -71.23
C PRO A 1031 -28.23 64.04 -72.50
N GLN A 1032 -29.22 63.96 -73.41
CA GLN A 1032 -29.31 64.71 -74.67
C GLN A 1032 -30.78 65.11 -75.02
N ALA A 1033 -31.04 66.32 -75.54
CA ALA A 1033 -32.40 66.89 -75.73
C ALA A 1033 -32.91 66.99 -77.20
N HIS A 1034 -34.17 66.59 -77.50
CA HIS A 1034 -34.74 66.63 -78.87
C HIS A 1034 -36.29 66.56 -78.94
N PHE A 1035 -36.99 67.15 -79.94
CA PHE A 1035 -38.47 67.15 -80.05
C PHE A 1035 -39.11 67.43 -81.44
N THR A 1036 -40.44 67.27 -81.56
CA THR A 1036 -41.32 67.56 -82.73
C THR A 1036 -42.73 68.09 -82.35
N VAL A 1037 -43.57 68.50 -83.33
CA VAL A 1037 -44.96 69.02 -83.17
C VAL A 1037 -45.94 68.42 -84.20
N SER A 1038 -47.25 68.38 -83.88
CA SER A 1038 -48.30 67.76 -84.70
C SER A 1038 -48.75 68.56 -85.92
N ASP A 1039 -48.92 69.89 -85.78
CA ASP A 1039 -49.47 70.75 -86.81
C ASP A 1039 -49.04 72.20 -86.57
N THR A 1040 -49.03 73.03 -87.63
CA THR A 1040 -48.42 74.37 -87.61
C THR A 1040 -49.39 75.50 -87.94
N VAL A 1041 -50.61 75.21 -88.42
CA VAL A 1041 -51.65 76.21 -88.70
C VAL A 1041 -53.03 75.73 -88.24
N LEU A 1042 -53.72 76.50 -87.40
CA LEU A 1042 -54.93 76.09 -86.66
C LEU A 1042 -56.02 77.19 -86.68
N TYR A 1043 -57.25 76.90 -86.20
CA TYR A 1043 -58.41 77.81 -86.29
C TYR A 1043 -59.21 77.86 -84.96
N LEU A 1044 -59.47 79.05 -84.40
CA LEU A 1044 -60.30 79.22 -83.20
C LEU A 1044 -61.77 78.84 -83.48
N PRO A 1045 -62.59 78.53 -82.46
CA PRO A 1045 -62.24 78.42 -81.04
C PRO A 1045 -61.39 77.20 -80.66
N ASN A 1046 -61.11 76.28 -81.59
CA ASN A 1046 -60.56 74.95 -81.29
C ASN A 1046 -59.10 74.76 -81.77
N ALA A 1047 -58.23 75.75 -81.54
CA ALA A 1047 -56.88 75.78 -82.11
C ALA A 1047 -55.81 75.13 -81.20
N TYR A 1048 -55.77 73.79 -81.16
CA TYR A 1048 -54.81 73.04 -80.33
C TYR A 1048 -53.75 72.27 -81.14
N ALA A 1049 -52.57 72.09 -80.55
CA ALA A 1049 -51.44 71.31 -81.07
C ALA A 1049 -50.93 70.30 -80.02
N THR A 1050 -50.21 69.27 -80.46
CA THR A 1050 -49.52 68.31 -79.57
C THR A 1050 -48.04 68.21 -79.92
N PHE A 1051 -47.18 68.06 -78.93
CA PHE A 1051 -45.73 67.95 -79.08
C PHE A 1051 -45.24 66.55 -78.71
N SER A 1052 -44.09 66.14 -79.24
CA SER A 1052 -43.50 64.83 -78.92
C SER A 1052 -41.99 64.91 -78.70
N ASN A 1053 -41.56 64.33 -77.58
CA ASN A 1053 -40.16 64.32 -77.12
C ASN A 1053 -39.38 63.15 -77.73
N LEU A 1054 -38.09 63.40 -78.01
CA LEU A 1054 -37.14 62.46 -78.63
C LEU A 1054 -35.76 62.50 -77.92
N SER A 1055 -35.72 63.03 -76.70
CA SER A 1055 -34.51 63.14 -75.86
C SER A 1055 -33.97 61.76 -75.44
N ALA A 1056 -32.65 61.65 -75.25
CA ALA A 1056 -31.95 60.42 -74.85
C ALA A 1056 -31.30 60.58 -73.47
N ASP A 1057 -31.16 59.45 -72.76
CA ASP A 1057 -30.50 59.31 -71.44
C ASP A 1057 -30.96 60.32 -70.37
N ALA A 1058 -32.18 60.83 -70.53
CA ALA A 1058 -32.84 61.80 -69.67
C ALA A 1058 -34.11 61.21 -69.02
N SER A 1059 -34.48 61.74 -67.85
CA SER A 1059 -35.59 61.26 -67.01
C SER A 1059 -36.59 62.35 -66.62
N SER A 1060 -36.34 63.61 -66.98
CA SER A 1060 -37.28 64.72 -66.74
C SER A 1060 -37.04 65.88 -67.72
N TYR A 1061 -38.09 66.67 -67.95
CA TYR A 1061 -38.18 67.57 -69.10
C TYR A 1061 -38.81 68.92 -68.71
N LEU A 1062 -38.48 69.97 -69.46
CA LEU A 1062 -39.13 71.29 -69.34
C LEU A 1062 -39.35 71.93 -70.71
N TRP A 1063 -40.61 72.18 -71.04
CA TRP A 1063 -41.07 72.78 -72.29
C TRP A 1063 -41.51 74.23 -72.11
N ASN A 1064 -41.39 75.04 -73.17
CA ASN A 1064 -42.01 76.36 -73.30
C ASN A 1064 -42.68 76.47 -74.69
N PHE A 1065 -43.92 76.95 -74.75
CA PHE A 1065 -44.72 77.03 -75.99
C PHE A 1065 -44.77 78.44 -76.63
N GLY A 1066 -44.01 79.40 -76.12
CA GLY A 1066 -43.80 80.70 -76.75
C GLY A 1066 -44.90 81.74 -76.53
N ASP A 1067 -46.07 81.36 -76.04
CA ASP A 1067 -47.14 82.27 -75.60
C ASP A 1067 -47.02 82.67 -74.12
N GLY A 1068 -46.03 82.11 -73.42
CA GLY A 1068 -45.81 82.26 -71.97
C GLY A 1068 -46.19 81.03 -71.14
N ILE A 1069 -46.77 79.99 -71.75
CA ILE A 1069 -47.14 78.74 -71.08
C ILE A 1069 -46.05 77.67 -71.28
N THR A 1070 -45.88 76.83 -70.26
CA THR A 1070 -44.83 75.80 -70.13
C THR A 1070 -45.44 74.48 -69.66
N SER A 1071 -44.82 73.35 -69.97
CA SER A 1071 -45.15 72.05 -69.33
C SER A 1071 -43.90 71.26 -68.93
N ALA A 1072 -44.06 70.34 -67.99
CA ALA A 1072 -43.08 69.31 -67.64
C ALA A 1072 -43.51 67.90 -68.09
N ASP A 1073 -44.65 67.77 -68.79
CA ASP A 1073 -45.08 66.50 -69.38
C ASP A 1073 -44.10 66.03 -70.46
N GLU A 1074 -43.95 64.72 -70.64
CA GLU A 1074 -43.08 64.18 -71.68
C GLU A 1074 -43.60 64.47 -73.10
N ASN A 1075 -44.91 64.38 -73.34
CA ASN A 1075 -45.53 64.62 -74.64
C ASN A 1075 -46.77 65.53 -74.47
N PRO A 1076 -46.57 66.85 -74.30
CA PRO A 1076 -47.64 67.78 -73.94
C PRO A 1076 -48.55 68.14 -75.12
N TRP A 1077 -49.74 68.67 -74.80
CA TRP A 1077 -50.62 69.34 -75.75
C TRP A 1077 -50.94 70.76 -75.26
N HIS A 1078 -51.25 71.65 -76.19
CA HIS A 1078 -51.50 73.06 -75.89
C HIS A 1078 -52.64 73.63 -76.75
N LEU A 1079 -53.41 74.57 -76.20
CA LEU A 1079 -54.54 75.25 -76.85
C LEU A 1079 -54.25 76.75 -76.96
N TYR A 1080 -54.04 77.23 -78.19
CA TYR A 1080 -53.86 78.65 -78.46
C TYR A 1080 -55.22 79.35 -78.55
N THR A 1081 -55.32 80.52 -77.92
CA THR A 1081 -56.59 81.26 -77.76
C THR A 1081 -56.64 82.58 -78.52
N SER A 1082 -55.55 82.95 -79.23
CA SER A 1082 -55.40 84.20 -79.98
C SER A 1082 -54.65 83.96 -81.30
N PRO A 1083 -54.89 84.76 -82.35
CA PRO A 1083 -54.03 84.82 -83.54
C PRO A 1083 -52.60 85.26 -83.20
N GLY A 1084 -51.59 84.53 -83.66
CA GLY A 1084 -50.18 84.80 -83.36
C GLY A 1084 -49.21 83.81 -84.01
N LEU A 1085 -47.91 83.97 -83.74
CA LEU A 1085 -46.81 83.06 -84.09
C LEU A 1085 -46.01 82.72 -82.82
N TYR A 1086 -45.53 81.48 -82.68
CA TYR A 1086 -45.04 80.96 -81.39
C TYR A 1086 -43.77 80.08 -81.48
N THR A 1087 -42.76 80.36 -80.66
CA THR A 1087 -41.43 79.69 -80.58
C THR A 1087 -41.38 78.64 -79.45
N ILE A 1088 -40.68 77.51 -79.63
CA ILE A 1088 -40.71 76.34 -78.72
C ILE A 1088 -39.31 75.96 -78.18
N THR A 1089 -39.22 75.57 -76.91
CA THR A 1089 -37.97 75.14 -76.23
C THR A 1089 -38.19 73.84 -75.45
N LEU A 1090 -37.14 73.00 -75.34
CA LEU A 1090 -37.06 71.82 -74.47
C LEU A 1090 -35.71 71.73 -73.75
N ILE A 1091 -35.73 71.46 -72.44
CA ILE A 1091 -34.55 71.07 -71.63
C ILE A 1091 -34.77 69.63 -71.12
N ALA A 1092 -33.72 68.81 -71.10
CA ALA A 1092 -33.77 67.42 -70.65
C ALA A 1092 -32.69 67.14 -69.57
N PHE A 1093 -33.06 66.46 -68.48
CA PHE A 1093 -32.22 66.23 -67.30
C PHE A 1093 -32.17 64.75 -66.91
N ASN A 1094 -31.05 64.28 -66.34
CA ASN A 1094 -30.99 63.00 -65.62
C ASN A 1094 -30.44 63.16 -64.19
N THR A 1095 -30.72 62.18 -63.33
CA THR A 1095 -30.53 62.30 -61.87
C THR A 1095 -29.09 62.09 -61.37
N HIS A 1096 -28.14 61.78 -62.26
CA HIS A 1096 -26.76 61.43 -61.87
C HIS A 1096 -25.69 62.23 -62.62
N CYS A 1097 -25.95 62.62 -63.86
CA CYS A 1097 -24.93 63.13 -64.80
C CYS A 1097 -25.25 64.49 -65.43
N GLY A 1098 -26.41 65.11 -65.17
CA GLY A 1098 -26.68 66.52 -65.52
C GLY A 1098 -27.86 66.77 -66.47
N SER A 1099 -27.66 67.61 -67.50
CA SER A 1099 -28.73 68.10 -68.38
C SER A 1099 -28.24 68.67 -69.72
N ASP A 1100 -29.10 68.64 -70.75
CA ASP A 1100 -28.91 69.20 -72.11
C ASP A 1100 -30.14 70.00 -72.60
N THR A 1101 -30.07 70.74 -73.73
CA THR A 1101 -31.08 71.73 -74.15
C THR A 1101 -31.22 71.95 -75.67
N LEU A 1102 -32.46 72.09 -76.18
CA LEU A 1102 -32.79 72.40 -77.58
C LEU A 1102 -33.87 73.51 -77.71
N ILE A 1103 -33.79 74.33 -78.78
CA ILE A 1103 -34.71 75.46 -79.07
C ILE A 1103 -35.05 75.50 -80.57
N LEU A 1104 -36.32 75.74 -80.94
CA LEU A 1104 -36.81 75.91 -82.32
C LEU A 1104 -37.77 77.12 -82.44
N GLN A 1105 -37.56 78.01 -83.42
CA GLN A 1105 -38.30 79.27 -83.56
C GLN A 1105 -39.56 79.19 -84.46
N ASP A 1106 -40.55 80.02 -84.13
CA ASP A 1106 -41.77 80.41 -84.87
C ASP A 1106 -42.50 79.26 -85.59
N LEU A 1107 -42.98 78.29 -84.80
CA LEU A 1107 -43.43 76.98 -85.23
C LEU A 1107 -44.97 76.82 -85.41
N VAL A 1108 -45.83 77.70 -84.86
CA VAL A 1108 -47.32 77.53 -84.86
C VAL A 1108 -48.12 78.83 -85.09
N HIS A 1109 -49.27 78.80 -85.79
CA HIS A 1109 -50.08 79.94 -86.32
C HIS A 1109 -51.64 79.73 -86.31
N ILE A 1110 -52.53 80.75 -86.14
CA ILE A 1110 -53.95 80.57 -85.65
C ILE A 1110 -55.11 81.49 -86.27
N GLU A 1111 -56.34 80.96 -86.55
CA GLU A 1111 -57.57 81.65 -87.15
C GLU A 1111 -59.00 81.52 -86.43
N ASN A 1112 -60.20 81.20 -87.02
CA ASN A 1112 -61.60 81.38 -86.41
C ASN A 1112 -62.88 80.54 -86.91
N LEU A 1113 -64.03 80.42 -86.15
CA LEU A 1113 -65.31 79.65 -86.48
C LEU A 1113 -66.60 79.86 -85.56
N ASN A 1114 -67.77 79.12 -85.71
CA ASN A 1114 -69.15 79.37 -85.08
C ASN A 1114 -70.15 78.11 -84.90
N TYR A 1115 -71.30 78.16 -84.13
CA TYR A 1115 -72.29 77.01 -83.89
C TYR A 1115 -73.77 77.29 -83.30
N ILE A 1116 -74.76 76.32 -83.27
CA ILE A 1116 -76.25 76.40 -82.84
C ILE A 1116 -76.89 75.05 -82.24
N ALA A 1117 -78.09 74.98 -81.55
CA ALA A 1117 -78.59 73.78 -80.74
C ALA A 1117 -80.13 73.51 -80.40
N GLY A 1118 -80.49 72.31 -79.80
CA GLY A 1118 -81.61 72.06 -78.80
C GLY A 1118 -82.42 70.69 -78.72
N SER A 1119 -82.64 70.04 -77.53
CA SER A 1119 -83.80 69.14 -77.09
C SER A 1119 -83.61 68.38 -75.72
N ASN A 1120 -84.61 67.62 -75.19
CA ASN A 1120 -84.67 66.98 -73.82
C ASN A 1120 -84.80 65.42 -73.80
N ASN A 1121 -83.97 64.66 -73.03
CA ASN A 1121 -84.39 63.44 -72.25
C ASN A 1121 -83.28 62.69 -71.45
N MET A 1122 -83.71 61.91 -70.43
CA MET A 1122 -83.01 60.80 -69.70
C MET A 1122 -81.79 61.11 -68.79
N ILE A 1123 -81.44 60.12 -67.95
CA ILE A 1123 -80.37 60.12 -66.94
C ILE A 1123 -78.99 60.21 -67.62
N PHE A 1124 -78.15 61.18 -67.22
CA PHE A 1124 -76.74 61.19 -67.62
C PHE A 1124 -76.00 60.03 -66.94
N LEU A 1125 -75.20 59.29 -67.71
CA LEU A 1125 -74.61 58.02 -67.31
C LEU A 1125 -73.24 57.85 -67.99
N ASN A 1126 -72.15 57.85 -67.22
CA ASN A 1126 -70.80 57.68 -67.74
C ASN A 1126 -69.92 56.85 -66.78
N VAL A 1127 -68.85 56.23 -67.29
CA VAL A 1127 -67.88 55.46 -66.51
C VAL A 1127 -66.48 55.88 -66.94
N ILE A 1128 -65.65 56.29 -65.97
CA ILE A 1128 -64.28 56.72 -66.23
C ILE A 1128 -63.32 56.06 -65.21
N PRO A 1129 -62.21 55.43 -65.66
CA PRO A 1129 -61.97 54.99 -67.03
C PRO A 1129 -62.91 53.85 -67.46
N ASN A 1130 -63.06 53.67 -68.77
CA ASN A 1130 -63.72 52.52 -69.42
C ASN A 1130 -62.79 52.13 -70.59
N PRO A 1131 -62.09 50.98 -70.57
CA PRO A 1131 -62.32 49.77 -69.78
C PRO A 1131 -62.17 49.92 -68.26
N LEU A 1132 -62.83 49.01 -67.52
CA LEU A 1132 -62.84 48.98 -66.07
C LEU A 1132 -61.50 48.53 -65.51
N ASN A 1133 -61.03 49.26 -64.50
CA ASN A 1133 -59.96 48.88 -63.59
C ASN A 1133 -60.40 49.10 -62.13
N GLU A 1134 -59.53 48.78 -61.18
CA GLU A 1134 -59.78 48.90 -59.74
C GLU A 1134 -60.14 50.31 -59.24
N LYS A 1135 -59.91 51.36 -60.05
CA LYS A 1135 -60.28 52.76 -59.77
C LYS A 1135 -61.53 53.23 -60.52
N SER A 1136 -62.18 52.38 -61.30
CA SER A 1136 -63.28 52.80 -62.19
C SER A 1136 -64.58 53.07 -61.45
N VAL A 1137 -65.08 54.29 -61.64
CA VAL A 1137 -66.29 54.82 -60.99
C VAL A 1137 -67.39 54.99 -62.03
N LEU A 1138 -68.57 54.48 -61.71
CA LEU A 1138 -69.82 54.82 -62.38
C LEU A 1138 -70.31 56.17 -61.87
N PHE A 1139 -70.57 57.10 -62.79
CA PHE A 1139 -71.24 58.39 -62.52
C PHE A 1139 -72.64 58.36 -63.14
N TYR A 1140 -73.67 58.65 -62.36
CA TYR A 1140 -75.05 58.79 -62.85
C TYR A 1140 -75.84 59.85 -62.08
N GLU A 1141 -76.69 60.63 -62.76
CA GLU A 1141 -77.45 61.71 -62.12
C GLU A 1141 -78.96 61.44 -62.08
N LEU A 1142 -79.52 61.37 -60.88
CA LEU A 1142 -80.95 61.21 -60.64
C LEU A 1142 -81.64 62.57 -60.50
N TYR A 1143 -82.66 62.82 -61.31
CA TYR A 1143 -83.40 64.09 -61.28
C TYR A 1143 -84.53 64.15 -60.23
N SER A 1144 -84.83 63.02 -59.56
CA SER A 1144 -85.87 62.87 -58.52
C SER A 1144 -85.46 61.81 -57.47
N PRO A 1145 -85.92 61.90 -56.20
CA PRO A 1145 -85.76 60.83 -55.22
C PRO A 1145 -86.71 59.66 -55.49
N GLU A 1146 -86.19 58.43 -55.58
CA GLU A 1146 -86.97 57.22 -55.84
C GLU A 1146 -86.19 55.94 -55.48
N GLU A 1147 -86.87 54.78 -55.41
CA GLU A 1147 -86.18 53.49 -55.30
C GLU A 1147 -85.52 53.15 -56.63
N ILE A 1148 -84.21 52.90 -56.59
CA ILE A 1148 -83.44 52.49 -57.75
C ILE A 1148 -83.00 51.03 -57.65
N THR A 1149 -82.85 50.38 -58.79
CA THR A 1149 -82.19 49.09 -58.94
C THR A 1149 -81.06 49.28 -59.95
N VAL A 1150 -79.82 49.17 -59.51
CA VAL A 1150 -78.61 49.25 -60.34
C VAL A 1150 -77.98 47.87 -60.40
N SER A 1151 -77.85 47.30 -61.60
CA SER A 1151 -77.26 45.97 -61.77
C SER A 1151 -76.39 45.86 -63.02
N ILE A 1152 -75.48 44.89 -63.00
CA ILE A 1152 -74.73 44.46 -64.18
C ILE A 1152 -75.53 43.35 -64.85
N CYS A 1153 -75.93 43.60 -66.09
CA CYS A 1153 -76.54 42.62 -66.97
C CYS A 1153 -75.51 42.04 -67.95
N ASP A 1154 -75.73 40.80 -68.37
CA ASP A 1154 -75.07 40.26 -69.57
C ASP A 1154 -75.64 40.89 -70.86
N VAL A 1155 -75.06 40.50 -71.99
CA VAL A 1155 -75.47 40.97 -73.33
C VAL A 1155 -76.87 40.49 -73.76
N LEU A 1156 -77.51 39.59 -73.00
CA LEU A 1156 -78.91 39.17 -73.19
C LEU A 1156 -79.87 39.91 -72.25
N GLY A 1157 -79.37 40.83 -71.42
CA GLY A 1157 -80.16 41.60 -70.46
C GLY A 1157 -80.52 40.84 -69.19
N LYS A 1158 -79.96 39.64 -68.97
CA LYS A 1158 -80.13 38.87 -67.72
C LYS A 1158 -79.25 39.50 -66.65
N GLU A 1159 -79.79 39.69 -65.45
CA GLU A 1159 -79.03 40.18 -64.30
C GLU A 1159 -77.97 39.15 -63.87
N ILE A 1160 -76.71 39.61 -63.80
CA ILE A 1160 -75.55 38.81 -63.35
C ILE A 1160 -75.20 39.16 -61.91
N THR A 1161 -75.16 40.45 -61.57
CA THR A 1161 -75.11 40.86 -60.16
C THR A 1161 -75.82 42.19 -59.94
N LEU A 1162 -76.54 42.26 -58.82
CA LEU A 1162 -77.10 43.50 -58.29
C LEU A 1162 -75.97 44.32 -57.64
N LEU A 1163 -75.79 45.58 -58.08
CA LEU A 1163 -74.84 46.52 -57.51
C LEU A 1163 -75.47 47.30 -56.34
N ASN A 1164 -76.72 47.72 -56.51
CA ASN A 1164 -77.48 48.40 -55.46
C ASN A 1164 -78.99 48.24 -55.70
N LYS A 1165 -79.77 48.02 -54.64
CA LYS A 1165 -81.21 48.27 -54.64
C LYS A 1165 -81.60 48.96 -53.35
N THR A 1166 -81.96 50.24 -53.44
CA THR A 1166 -82.29 51.09 -52.30
C THR A 1166 -82.99 52.38 -52.75
N PHE A 1167 -83.57 53.12 -51.81
CA PHE A 1167 -84.08 54.47 -52.05
C PHE A 1167 -82.93 55.47 -52.14
N GLN A 1168 -82.86 56.24 -53.23
CA GLN A 1168 -81.86 57.28 -53.43
C GLN A 1168 -82.49 58.68 -53.56
N GLN A 1169 -81.71 59.70 -53.23
CA GLN A 1169 -82.10 61.11 -53.35
C GLN A 1169 -81.79 61.67 -54.74
N LYS A 1170 -82.33 62.86 -55.05
CA LYS A 1170 -81.96 63.62 -56.25
C LYS A 1170 -80.49 64.05 -56.19
N GLY A 1171 -79.77 63.95 -57.31
CA GLY A 1171 -78.41 64.47 -57.49
C GLY A 1171 -77.50 63.53 -58.30
N PRO A 1172 -76.24 63.94 -58.54
CA PRO A 1172 -75.21 63.06 -59.06
C PRO A 1172 -74.77 62.03 -58.00
N HIS A 1173 -74.74 60.77 -58.39
CA HIS A 1173 -74.35 59.62 -57.58
C HIS A 1173 -73.17 58.90 -58.20
N THR A 1174 -72.37 58.27 -57.34
CA THR A 1174 -71.25 57.42 -57.76
C THR A 1174 -71.32 56.03 -57.14
N ILE A 1175 -70.90 55.03 -57.92
CA ILE A 1175 -70.70 53.66 -57.44
C ILE A 1175 -69.30 53.20 -57.88
N SER A 1176 -68.47 52.80 -56.92
CA SER A 1176 -67.24 52.05 -57.22
C SER A 1176 -67.61 50.63 -57.62
N LEU A 1177 -67.12 50.19 -58.78
CA LEU A 1177 -67.48 48.89 -59.36
C LEU A 1177 -66.60 47.75 -58.81
N TYR A 1178 -65.44 48.07 -58.24
CA TYR A 1178 -64.43 47.11 -57.78
C TYR A 1178 -64.95 45.99 -56.85
N PRO A 1179 -65.80 46.23 -55.84
CA PRO A 1179 -66.30 45.17 -54.94
C PRO A 1179 -67.16 44.10 -55.63
N PHE A 1180 -67.60 44.35 -56.87
CA PHE A 1180 -68.48 43.48 -57.65
C PHE A 1180 -67.78 42.84 -58.85
N MET A 1181 -66.58 43.33 -59.21
CA MET A 1181 -65.81 42.84 -60.36
C MET A 1181 -65.30 41.40 -60.17
N ASN A 1182 -65.32 40.84 -58.95
CA ASN A 1182 -65.07 39.42 -58.71
C ASN A 1182 -66.29 38.49 -58.97
N ARG A 1183 -67.47 39.05 -59.30
CA ARG A 1183 -68.69 38.30 -59.65
C ARG A 1183 -68.94 38.21 -61.15
N ILE A 1184 -68.07 38.81 -61.95
CA ILE A 1184 -68.08 38.79 -63.42
C ILE A 1184 -66.72 38.34 -63.93
N SER A 1185 -66.71 37.65 -65.07
CA SER A 1185 -65.47 37.41 -65.84
C SER A 1185 -65.08 38.67 -66.61
N TYR A 1186 -63.88 38.69 -67.19
CA TYR A 1186 -63.55 39.66 -68.25
C TYR A 1186 -64.55 39.52 -69.42
N GLY A 1187 -65.00 40.64 -69.98
CA GLY A 1187 -66.05 40.67 -70.99
C GLY A 1187 -66.72 42.03 -71.20
N ILE A 1188 -67.70 42.05 -72.11
CA ILE A 1188 -68.57 43.21 -72.35
C ILE A 1188 -69.86 43.00 -71.55
N TYR A 1189 -70.20 44.00 -70.74
CA TYR A 1189 -71.39 44.01 -69.91
C TYR A 1189 -72.17 45.31 -70.08
N PHE A 1190 -73.38 45.35 -69.52
CA PHE A 1190 -74.19 46.55 -69.47
C PHE A 1190 -74.52 46.89 -68.02
N ILE A 1191 -74.17 48.11 -67.60
CA ILE A 1191 -74.71 48.67 -66.35
C ILE A 1191 -76.10 49.19 -66.66
N LYS A 1192 -77.10 48.63 -65.98
CA LYS A 1192 -78.50 49.03 -66.07
C LYS A 1192 -78.88 49.78 -64.79
N VAL A 1193 -79.38 51.00 -64.94
CA VAL A 1193 -79.97 51.81 -63.86
C VAL A 1193 -81.47 51.86 -64.11
N ILE A 1194 -82.25 51.29 -63.19
CA ILE A 1194 -83.71 51.40 -63.15
C ILE A 1194 -84.09 52.33 -62.01
N ALA A 1195 -84.97 53.30 -62.26
CA ALA A 1195 -85.44 54.29 -61.28
C ALA A 1195 -86.95 54.50 -61.46
N GLY A 1196 -87.76 53.91 -60.58
CA GLY A 1196 -89.19 53.75 -60.83
C GLY A 1196 -89.44 52.98 -62.14
N GLU A 1197 -90.20 53.57 -63.07
CA GLU A 1197 -90.42 53.01 -64.42
C GLU A 1197 -89.28 53.34 -65.42
N LYS A 1198 -88.36 54.25 -65.06
CA LYS A 1198 -87.29 54.72 -65.94
C LYS A 1198 -86.18 53.68 -66.02
N THR A 1199 -85.57 53.50 -67.19
CA THR A 1199 -84.37 52.65 -67.38
C THR A 1199 -83.34 53.37 -68.24
N SER A 1200 -82.07 53.31 -67.84
CA SER A 1200 -80.93 53.75 -68.65
C SER A 1200 -79.82 52.69 -68.61
N VAL A 1201 -79.04 52.59 -69.69
CA VAL A 1201 -78.05 51.52 -69.88
C VAL A 1201 -76.77 52.05 -70.51
N LEU A 1202 -75.61 51.66 -69.97
CA LEU A 1202 -74.30 51.99 -70.53
C LEU A 1202 -73.48 50.72 -70.78
N LYS A 1203 -72.82 50.67 -71.93
CA LYS A 1203 -71.87 49.62 -72.30
C LYS A 1203 -70.55 49.81 -71.55
N ILE A 1204 -70.15 48.80 -70.79
CA ILE A 1204 -68.85 48.72 -70.12
C ILE A 1204 -68.04 47.56 -70.68
N ARG A 1205 -66.72 47.67 -70.56
CA ARG A 1205 -65.78 46.56 -70.82
C ARG A 1205 -64.97 46.33 -69.56
N TYR A 1206 -64.98 45.09 -69.05
CA TYR A 1206 -64.00 44.61 -68.09
C TYR A 1206 -62.96 43.80 -68.85
#